data_AF-A0A1E3JKL4-F1
#
_entry.id   AF-A0A1E3JKL4-F1
#
_cell.length_a   1.000
_cell.length_b   1.000
_cell.length_c   1.000
_cell.angle_alpha   90.00
_cell.angle_beta   90.00
_cell.angle_gamma   90.00
#
_symmetry.space_group_name_H-M   'P 1'
#
loop_
_entity.id
_entity.type
_entity.pdbx_description
1 polymer ?
#
loop_
_entity_poly.entity_id
_entity_poly.type
_entity_poly.pdbx_seq_one_letter_code
_entity_poly.pdbx_strand_id
1 'polypeptide(L)'
;MSNIEPESSFDKSKGITSGVQVLPSYEDADDQVLGPLPTSRKNKAKQVLKSLVTKEGWLGDYDYGALMIPYIPFVTKKQNKELPFYTVNERLPHLLLFILGLQHALAMVGGLVTPPLLLAGPAGANLGTESQLYLVSACLIWCGVGTAIQVSRFKIPKTGYFFGTGLISVTGTSFAFANIALAWLTQAYADGTCSYDTDGVTKLPCPEEFGAILGTATLTGLFAIALSFVPPRAIRKAFPPLITGTMLMFIGASLIKSGVNNWAGGSGVTCASDHTVKCTAGTREEYWGSATFIGLGFSCFAVIIICELFGSAFMKSASVFFGLIIGMIIAAATGFFDKETITSAPAGNFLWVQTWHLSLRGQLVLPMIAAWAVIVAETIGNVTASSDVSRMPISGGEFESRIQGGVLADAVMATLAGLATVPPLTTFSQNSGVIALTRNASRSSGYMCAFILFLMGIIGKFGAIFCAAPASVIGGFTTFLFGAVATSGVRVLAYARWTRRDRFIATVGMGLGMASLCVPDWFSYFFTYTGTSAGKKGLIQAVVLIVEEPYLISALVMIILNLCIADELPEEVAKEEEGATTSSEEEKREWNQPNVRRERTESRVVREEAGPSGSGSGSGSGSGSGSRTEPEGESIEMR
;
A
#
# COMPACT_ATOMS: atom_id res chain seq x y z
N MET A 1 -18.98 34.07 46.08
CA MET A 1 -19.29 34.80 44.83
C MET A 1 -18.68 33.97 43.70
N SER A 2 -19.34 32.87 43.35
CA SER A 2 -20.37 32.71 42.28
C SER A 2 -19.69 32.31 40.96
N ASN A 3 -19.95 31.19 40.30
CA ASN A 3 -20.83 30.05 40.51
C ASN A 3 -20.13 28.86 39.81
N ILE A 4 -19.95 27.75 40.51
CA ILE A 4 -19.73 26.44 39.88
C ILE A 4 -20.84 25.58 40.47
N GLU A 5 -21.87 25.31 39.68
CA GLU A 5 -22.80 24.21 39.94
C GLU A 5 -22.57 23.10 38.91
N PRO A 6 -22.42 21.84 39.37
CA PRO A 6 -22.32 20.66 38.54
C PRO A 6 -23.72 20.03 38.38
N GLU A 7 -24.05 19.52 37.19
CA GLU A 7 -25.14 18.55 37.07
C GLU A 7 -24.69 17.30 36.31
N SER A 8 -24.69 16.23 37.08
CA SER A 8 -24.70 14.83 36.71
C SER A 8 -26.07 14.42 36.13
N SER A 9 -26.07 13.64 35.05
CA SER A 9 -26.96 12.47 34.94
C SER A 9 -26.52 11.59 33.78
N PHE A 10 -25.87 10.48 34.13
CA PHE A 10 -25.70 9.31 33.27
C PHE A 10 -27.07 8.72 32.97
N ASP A 11 -27.57 8.88 31.74
CA ASP A 11 -28.72 8.13 31.25
C ASP A 11 -28.24 6.79 30.67
N LYS A 12 -28.43 5.73 31.47
CA LYS A 12 -28.27 4.33 31.05
C LYS A 12 -29.51 3.92 30.25
N SER A 13 -29.55 4.23 28.96
CA SER A 13 -30.49 3.59 28.03
C SER A 13 -30.09 3.78 26.57
N LYS A 14 -29.06 3.07 26.10
CA LYS A 14 -28.90 2.71 24.67
C LYS A 14 -27.87 1.59 24.55
N GLY A 15 -28.37 0.42 24.16
CA GLY A 15 -27.55 -0.75 23.88
C GLY A 15 -26.50 -0.44 22.82
N ILE A 16 -25.30 -0.95 23.07
CA ILE A 16 -24.19 -0.98 22.12
C ILE A 16 -24.60 -1.94 21.01
N THR A 17 -25.06 -1.42 19.88
CA THR A 17 -25.14 -2.17 18.63
C THR A 17 -23.82 -2.03 17.88
N SER A 18 -23.25 -3.18 17.57
CA SER A 18 -22.12 -3.36 16.66
C SER A 18 -22.31 -2.56 15.38
N GLY A 19 -21.31 -1.75 15.04
CA GLY A 19 -21.28 -0.92 13.84
C GLY A 19 -21.06 -1.75 12.58
N VAL A 20 -22.08 -2.49 12.15
CA VAL A 20 -22.30 -2.89 10.76
C VAL A 20 -23.56 -2.15 10.32
N GLN A 21 -23.38 -1.00 9.66
CA GLN A 21 -24.49 -0.35 8.97
C GLN A 21 -24.89 -1.22 7.77
N VAL A 22 -25.95 -2.01 7.96
CA VAL A 22 -26.73 -2.55 6.84
C VAL A 22 -27.46 -1.38 6.21
N LEU A 23 -27.05 -0.99 5.00
CA LEU A 23 -27.68 0.09 4.24
C LEU A 23 -28.99 -0.38 3.58
N PRO A 24 -29.97 0.52 3.35
CA PRO A 24 -31.27 0.19 2.78
C PRO A 24 -31.18 -0.27 1.32
N SER A 25 -32.20 -1.02 0.89
CA SER A 25 -32.35 -1.56 -0.46
C SER A 25 -32.35 -0.48 -1.55
N TYR A 26 -31.80 -0.87 -2.69
CA TYR A 26 -31.47 -0.09 -3.86
C TYR A 26 -32.71 0.22 -4.71
N GLU A 27 -33.62 1.08 -4.25
CA GLU A 27 -34.85 1.40 -5.02
C GLU A 27 -35.13 2.89 -5.31
N ASP A 28 -34.40 3.86 -4.73
CA ASP A 28 -34.73 5.30 -4.92
C ASP A 28 -33.64 6.15 -5.61
N ALA A 29 -32.95 5.60 -6.61
CA ALA A 29 -31.93 6.34 -7.40
C ALA A 29 -32.30 6.52 -8.89
N ASP A 30 -33.58 6.46 -9.22
CA ASP A 30 -34.08 6.82 -10.55
C ASP A 30 -34.42 8.32 -10.57
N ASP A 31 -33.48 9.12 -11.07
CA ASP A 31 -33.71 10.30 -11.93
C ASP A 31 -32.55 11.31 -11.85
N GLN A 32 -31.41 10.97 -12.47
CA GLN A 32 -30.48 11.90 -13.14
C GLN A 32 -29.30 11.18 -13.85
N VAL A 33 -29.56 10.04 -14.47
CA VAL A 33 -28.53 9.24 -15.15
C VAL A 33 -28.44 9.65 -16.62
N LEU A 34 -27.25 10.11 -17.06
CA LEU A 34 -26.88 10.12 -18.48
C LEU A 34 -27.17 8.73 -19.07
N GLY A 35 -28.15 8.66 -19.97
CA GLY A 35 -28.96 7.48 -20.31
C GLY A 35 -28.25 6.14 -20.64
N PRO A 36 -29.05 5.08 -20.88
CA PRO A 36 -28.61 3.69 -20.82
C PRO A 36 -27.45 3.34 -21.76
N LEU A 37 -26.60 2.40 -21.30
CA LEU A 37 -25.45 1.89 -22.03
C LEU A 37 -25.88 1.30 -23.39
N PRO A 38 -25.37 1.79 -24.53
CA PRO A 38 -25.72 1.27 -25.85
C PRO A 38 -25.13 -0.13 -26.06
N THR A 39 -26.00 -1.06 -26.45
CA THR A 39 -25.69 -2.46 -26.73
C THR A 39 -24.98 -2.69 -28.08
N SER A 40 -24.93 -1.68 -28.97
CA SER A 40 -24.37 -1.79 -30.34
C SER A 40 -23.17 -0.87 -30.60
N ARG A 41 -22.12 -1.38 -31.28
CA ARG A 41 -20.88 -0.64 -31.63
C ARG A 41 -21.15 0.65 -32.43
N LYS A 42 -22.14 0.64 -33.34
CA LYS A 42 -22.53 1.84 -34.11
C LYS A 42 -23.17 2.92 -33.24
N ASN A 43 -23.96 2.53 -32.25
CA ASN A 43 -24.59 3.46 -31.30
C ASN A 43 -23.57 4.03 -30.31
N LYS A 44 -22.55 3.24 -29.92
CA LYS A 44 -21.39 3.74 -29.16
C LYS A 44 -20.66 4.85 -29.91
N ALA A 45 -20.31 4.63 -31.19
CA ALA A 45 -19.61 5.63 -31.99
C ALA A 45 -20.44 6.92 -32.16
N LYS A 46 -21.74 6.79 -32.43
CA LYS A 46 -22.64 7.96 -32.61
C LYS A 46 -22.85 8.75 -31.31
N GLN A 47 -22.92 8.08 -30.15
CA GLN A 47 -22.98 8.75 -28.84
C GLN A 47 -21.65 9.41 -28.46
N VAL A 48 -20.50 8.80 -28.75
CA VAL A 48 -19.18 9.42 -28.54
C VAL A 48 -19.03 10.67 -29.41
N LEU A 49 -19.46 10.59 -30.68
CA LEU A 49 -19.45 11.76 -31.56
C LEU A 49 -20.38 12.87 -31.04
N LYS A 50 -21.56 12.50 -30.52
CA LYS A 50 -22.51 13.45 -29.93
C LYS A 50 -21.96 14.08 -28.64
N SER A 51 -21.30 13.32 -27.77
CA SER A 51 -20.71 13.85 -26.53
C SER A 51 -19.48 14.72 -26.76
N LEU A 52 -18.75 14.52 -27.86
CA LEU A 52 -17.66 15.40 -28.28
C LEU A 52 -18.14 16.74 -28.84
N VAL A 53 -19.41 16.83 -29.26
CA VAL A 53 -20.00 18.03 -29.89
C VAL A 53 -20.89 18.82 -28.93
N THR A 54 -21.48 18.20 -27.90
CA THR A 54 -22.38 18.89 -26.97
C THR A 54 -21.66 19.52 -25.77
N LYS A 55 -22.09 20.74 -25.39
CA LYS A 55 -21.58 21.47 -24.21
C LYS A 55 -21.77 20.68 -22.90
N GLU A 56 -22.88 19.95 -22.80
CA GLU A 56 -23.19 19.03 -21.69
C GLU A 56 -22.22 17.83 -21.61
N GLY A 57 -21.70 17.34 -22.75
CA GLY A 57 -20.71 16.25 -22.77
C GLY A 57 -19.31 16.69 -22.35
N TRP A 58 -18.99 17.97 -22.51
CA TRP A 58 -17.70 18.55 -22.12
C TRP A 58 -17.70 19.06 -20.67
N LEU A 59 -18.66 19.91 -20.30
CA LEU A 59 -18.68 20.57 -18.98
C LEU A 59 -19.57 19.83 -17.98
N GLY A 60 -20.70 19.26 -18.39
CA GLY A 60 -21.69 18.68 -17.47
C GLY A 60 -22.13 19.63 -16.33
N ASP A 61 -22.89 19.11 -15.37
CA ASP A 61 -23.37 19.85 -14.20
C ASP A 61 -22.54 19.52 -12.94
N TYR A 62 -21.21 19.61 -13.06
CA TYR A 62 -20.31 19.32 -11.95
C TYR A 62 -19.84 20.58 -11.21
N ASP A 63 -19.72 20.49 -9.89
CA ASP A 63 -19.22 21.57 -9.05
C ASP A 63 -17.67 21.61 -9.05
N TYR A 64 -17.11 22.14 -10.14
CA TYR A 64 -15.66 22.30 -10.30
C TYR A 64 -15.03 23.17 -9.21
N GLY A 65 -15.82 24.07 -8.61
CA GLY A 65 -15.38 24.93 -7.50
C GLY A 65 -15.04 24.11 -6.26
N ALA A 66 -15.93 23.20 -5.85
CA ALA A 66 -15.69 22.31 -4.71
C ALA A 66 -14.49 21.37 -4.91
N LEU A 67 -14.18 21.01 -6.16
CA LEU A 67 -13.05 20.12 -6.48
C LEU A 67 -11.70 20.86 -6.44
N MET A 68 -11.64 22.11 -6.93
CA MET A 68 -10.37 22.84 -7.13
C MET A 68 -10.09 23.92 -6.09
N ILE A 69 -11.10 24.55 -5.49
CA ILE A 69 -10.89 25.71 -4.61
C ILE A 69 -10.44 25.26 -3.22
N PRO A 70 -9.25 25.69 -2.73
CA PRO A 70 -8.76 25.34 -1.41
C PRO A 70 -9.58 25.99 -0.29
N TYR A 71 -9.64 25.31 0.86
CA TYR A 71 -10.25 25.86 2.07
C TYR A 71 -9.20 26.64 2.85
N ILE A 72 -9.25 27.96 2.75
CA ILE A 72 -8.40 28.85 3.55
C ILE A 72 -9.22 29.26 4.78
N PRO A 73 -8.75 28.94 6.00
CA PRO A 73 -9.44 29.39 7.21
C PRO A 73 -9.55 30.92 7.17
N PHE A 74 -10.72 31.45 7.52
CA PHE A 74 -11.05 32.88 7.56
C PHE A 74 -11.32 33.58 6.21
N VAL A 75 -11.03 32.97 5.06
CA VAL A 75 -11.27 33.57 3.73
C VAL A 75 -12.40 32.86 2.97
N THR A 76 -12.44 31.53 3.03
CA THR A 76 -13.42 30.73 2.28
C THR A 76 -14.45 30.12 3.23
N LYS A 77 -15.75 30.23 2.92
CA LYS A 77 -16.80 29.50 3.66
C LYS A 77 -16.60 27.99 3.48
N LYS A 78 -16.67 27.21 4.57
CA LYS A 78 -16.60 25.75 4.52
C LYS A 78 -17.76 25.22 3.66
N GLN A 79 -17.47 24.80 2.43
CA GLN A 79 -18.45 24.14 1.58
C GLN A 79 -18.68 22.73 2.14
N ASN A 80 -19.77 22.54 2.89
CA ASN A 80 -20.21 21.24 3.42
C ASN A 80 -20.92 20.38 2.35
N LYS A 81 -20.71 20.66 1.06
CA LYS A 81 -21.36 19.91 -0.01
C LYS A 81 -20.54 18.66 -0.28
N GLU A 82 -21.12 17.51 0.08
CA GLU A 82 -20.53 16.21 -0.20
C GLU A 82 -20.38 16.00 -1.71
N LEU A 83 -19.18 15.61 -2.16
CA LEU A 83 -18.95 15.28 -3.57
C LEU A 83 -19.80 14.04 -3.95
N PRO A 84 -20.41 14.03 -5.16
CA PRO A 84 -21.16 12.87 -5.64
C PRO A 84 -20.22 11.68 -5.83
N PHE A 85 -20.72 10.47 -5.53
CA PHE A 85 -19.94 9.25 -5.70
C PHE A 85 -20.13 8.68 -7.11
N TYR A 86 -19.07 8.62 -7.89
CA TYR A 86 -19.09 8.04 -9.23
C TYR A 86 -18.75 6.55 -9.21
N THR A 87 -19.65 5.74 -9.74
CA THR A 87 -19.52 4.28 -9.77
C THR A 87 -18.54 3.81 -10.85
N VAL A 88 -18.12 2.54 -10.75
CA VAL A 88 -17.06 1.94 -11.57
C VAL A 88 -17.31 2.03 -13.09
N ASN A 89 -18.56 1.94 -13.54
CA ASN A 89 -18.91 1.96 -14.97
C ASN A 89 -19.57 3.28 -15.41
N GLU A 90 -19.51 4.32 -14.59
CA GLU A 90 -20.18 5.58 -14.86
C GLU A 90 -19.44 6.41 -15.91
N ARG A 91 -20.20 7.12 -16.75
CA ARG A 91 -19.66 8.01 -17.77
C ARG A 91 -19.53 9.41 -17.21
N LEU A 92 -18.32 9.94 -17.30
CA LEU A 92 -17.99 11.28 -16.86
C LEU A 92 -17.95 12.25 -18.06
N PRO A 93 -18.27 13.54 -17.86
CA PRO A 93 -17.98 14.59 -18.83
C PRO A 93 -16.48 14.62 -19.16
N HIS A 94 -16.12 14.96 -20.40
CA HIS A 94 -14.74 14.86 -20.88
C HIS A 94 -13.74 15.74 -20.10
N LEU A 95 -14.15 16.95 -19.68
CA LEU A 95 -13.29 17.82 -18.89
C LEU A 95 -13.05 17.26 -17.48
N LEU A 96 -14.12 16.82 -16.82
CA LEU A 96 -14.02 16.19 -15.50
C LEU A 96 -13.18 14.91 -15.56
N LEU A 97 -13.38 14.10 -16.61
CA LEU A 97 -12.60 12.91 -16.89
C LEU A 97 -11.10 13.23 -17.01
N PHE A 98 -10.75 14.28 -17.75
CA PHE A 98 -9.38 14.75 -17.88
C PHE A 98 -8.80 15.21 -16.55
N ILE A 99 -9.54 16.03 -15.79
CA ILE A 99 -9.10 16.55 -14.48
C ILE A 99 -8.88 15.41 -13.49
N LEU A 100 -9.82 14.48 -13.37
CA LEU A 100 -9.71 13.35 -12.44
C LEU A 100 -8.61 12.38 -12.88
N GLY A 101 -8.48 12.11 -14.18
CA GLY A 101 -7.36 11.33 -14.71
C GLY A 101 -6.00 11.97 -14.42
N LEU A 102 -5.89 13.29 -14.60
CA LEU A 102 -4.69 14.07 -14.26
C LEU A 102 -4.43 14.02 -12.75
N GLN A 103 -5.45 14.14 -11.92
CA GLN A 103 -5.34 14.04 -10.47
C GLN A 103 -4.76 12.71 -10.03
N HIS A 104 -5.27 11.59 -10.57
CA HIS A 104 -4.71 10.27 -10.31
C HIS A 104 -3.24 10.22 -10.75
N ALA A 105 -2.92 10.66 -11.97
CA ALA A 105 -1.56 10.65 -12.47
C ALA A 105 -0.59 11.45 -11.58
N LEU A 106 -0.96 12.68 -11.20
CA LEU A 106 -0.16 13.54 -10.32
C LEU A 106 -0.04 13.01 -8.89
N ALA A 107 -1.07 12.36 -8.36
CA ALA A 107 -1.02 11.77 -7.03
C ALA A 107 0.04 10.66 -6.93
N MET A 108 0.17 9.85 -7.99
CA MET A 108 1.06 8.68 -7.97
C MET A 108 2.42 8.95 -8.60
N VAL A 109 2.57 10.02 -9.40
CA VAL A 109 3.82 10.30 -10.13
C VAL A 109 5.04 10.30 -9.21
N GLY A 110 4.88 10.81 -7.98
CA GLY A 110 5.96 10.81 -7.02
C GLY A 110 6.43 9.39 -6.65
N GLY A 111 5.48 8.50 -6.39
CA GLY A 111 5.72 7.08 -6.18
C GLY A 111 6.33 6.36 -7.38
N LEU A 112 5.88 6.72 -8.58
CA LEU A 112 6.31 6.09 -9.85
C LEU A 112 7.73 6.46 -10.25
N VAL A 113 8.14 7.70 -9.99
CA VAL A 113 9.44 8.24 -10.41
C VAL A 113 10.54 7.97 -9.38
N THR A 114 10.19 7.73 -8.11
CA THR A 114 11.17 7.55 -7.03
C THR A 114 12.05 6.29 -7.19
N PRO A 115 11.51 5.07 -7.40
CA PRO A 115 12.35 3.88 -7.59
C PRO A 115 13.37 3.99 -8.73
N PRO A 116 13.01 4.41 -9.96
CA PRO A 116 14.02 4.54 -11.01
C PRO A 116 15.08 5.60 -10.69
N LEU A 117 14.72 6.71 -10.03
CA LEU A 117 15.72 7.69 -9.56
C LEU A 117 16.67 7.11 -8.52
N LEU A 118 16.17 6.33 -7.57
CA LEU A 118 17.01 5.70 -6.55
C LEU A 118 17.96 4.66 -7.15
N LEU A 119 17.46 3.84 -8.07
CA LEU A 119 18.23 2.76 -8.69
C LEU A 119 19.29 3.26 -9.67
N ALA A 120 18.96 4.24 -10.51
CA ALA A 120 19.91 4.84 -11.44
C ALA A 120 20.77 5.94 -10.78
N GLY A 121 20.38 6.40 -9.58
CA GLY A 121 21.07 7.39 -8.77
C GLY A 121 22.36 6.91 -8.11
N PRO A 122 23.04 7.82 -7.38
CA PRO A 122 24.26 7.50 -6.61
C PRO A 122 24.05 6.45 -5.52
N ALA A 123 22.81 6.32 -5.02
CA ALA A 123 22.45 5.28 -4.05
C ALA A 123 22.55 3.86 -4.66
N GLY A 124 22.18 3.72 -5.93
CA GLY A 124 22.18 2.46 -6.67
C GLY A 124 23.36 2.30 -7.62
N ALA A 125 23.06 2.16 -8.91
CA ALA A 125 24.00 1.78 -9.97
C ALA A 125 24.75 2.97 -10.58
N ASN A 126 24.46 4.20 -10.16
CA ASN A 126 25.09 5.44 -10.62
C ASN A 126 25.23 5.53 -12.17
N LEU A 127 24.14 5.31 -12.90
CA LEU A 127 24.16 5.19 -14.37
C LEU A 127 24.37 6.54 -15.10
N GLY A 128 24.40 7.65 -14.36
CA GLY A 128 24.45 9.00 -14.91
C GLY A 128 23.08 9.60 -15.23
N THR A 129 23.05 10.91 -15.45
CA THR A 129 21.81 11.69 -15.61
C THR A 129 21.02 11.29 -16.86
N GLU A 130 21.68 10.99 -17.98
CA GLU A 130 21.00 10.57 -19.21
C GLU A 130 20.22 9.26 -19.01
N SER A 131 20.84 8.26 -18.37
CA SER A 131 20.17 7.00 -18.06
C SER A 131 19.09 7.12 -16.99
N GLN A 132 19.24 8.04 -16.03
CA GLN A 132 18.16 8.35 -15.08
C GLN A 132 16.94 8.94 -15.80
N LEU A 133 17.15 9.93 -16.68
CA LEU A 133 16.09 10.52 -17.50
C LEU A 133 15.37 9.46 -18.34
N TYR A 134 16.17 8.59 -18.96
CA TYR A 134 15.65 7.48 -19.75
C TYR A 134 14.78 6.56 -18.89
N LEU A 135 15.30 6.11 -17.74
CA LEU A 135 14.63 5.13 -16.89
C LEU A 135 13.34 5.67 -16.29
N VAL A 136 13.32 6.94 -15.86
CA VAL A 136 12.10 7.63 -15.38
C VAL A 136 11.02 7.64 -16.47
N SER A 137 11.41 8.02 -17.69
CA SER A 137 10.50 8.09 -18.83
C SER A 137 9.97 6.70 -19.20
N ALA A 138 10.86 5.71 -19.32
CA ALA A 138 10.51 4.32 -19.64
C ALA A 138 9.56 3.72 -18.60
N CYS A 139 9.82 3.97 -17.31
CA CYS A 139 8.93 3.53 -16.22
C CYS A 139 7.54 4.14 -16.37
N LEU A 140 7.42 5.44 -16.63
CA LEU A 140 6.12 6.11 -16.82
C LEU A 140 5.35 5.55 -18.02
N ILE A 141 6.03 5.31 -19.15
CA ILE A 141 5.43 4.68 -20.34
C ILE A 141 4.89 3.28 -19.98
N TRP A 142 5.72 2.44 -19.35
CA TRP A 142 5.33 1.07 -19.00
C TRP A 142 4.24 1.03 -17.93
N CYS A 143 4.27 1.95 -16.96
CA CYS A 143 3.21 2.12 -15.96
C CYS A 143 1.88 2.54 -16.59
N GLY A 144 1.89 3.40 -17.62
CA GLY A 144 0.70 3.74 -18.38
C GLY A 144 0.09 2.52 -19.06
N VAL A 145 0.92 1.69 -19.71
CA VAL A 145 0.46 0.44 -20.35
C VAL A 145 -0.06 -0.55 -19.31
N GLY A 146 0.68 -0.77 -18.22
CA GLY A 146 0.29 -1.66 -17.12
C GLY A 146 -1.03 -1.24 -16.49
N THR A 147 -1.22 0.06 -16.24
CA THR A 147 -2.46 0.61 -15.68
C THR A 147 -3.63 0.42 -16.63
N ALA A 148 -3.47 0.68 -17.93
CA ALA A 148 -4.54 0.45 -18.91
C ALA A 148 -5.00 -1.01 -18.93
N ILE A 149 -4.06 -1.95 -18.82
CA ILE A 149 -4.33 -3.39 -18.74
C ILE A 149 -5.01 -3.75 -17.41
N GLN A 150 -4.53 -3.22 -16.29
CA GLN A 150 -5.04 -3.54 -14.96
C GLN A 150 -6.45 -2.97 -14.71
N VAL A 151 -6.75 -1.81 -15.29
CA VAL A 151 -8.09 -1.19 -15.31
C VAL A 151 -9.04 -1.96 -16.22
N SER A 152 -8.51 -2.60 -17.26
CA SER A 152 -9.31 -3.48 -18.11
C SER A 152 -9.75 -4.74 -17.37
N ARG A 153 -10.83 -5.35 -17.86
CA ARG A 153 -11.30 -6.67 -17.41
C ARG A 153 -11.64 -7.48 -18.64
N PHE A 154 -10.62 -8.07 -19.25
CA PHE A 154 -10.81 -8.94 -20.40
C PHE A 154 -10.94 -10.38 -19.93
N LYS A 155 -12.00 -11.08 -20.36
CA LYS A 155 -12.08 -12.53 -20.18
C LYS A 155 -11.15 -13.19 -21.18
N ILE A 156 -10.23 -14.01 -20.71
CA ILE A 156 -9.32 -14.73 -21.59
C ILE A 156 -10.17 -15.74 -22.37
N PRO A 157 -10.17 -15.70 -23.71
CA PRO A 157 -11.01 -16.58 -24.50
C PRO A 157 -10.61 -18.04 -24.24
N LYS A 158 -11.62 -18.92 -24.11
CA LYS A 158 -11.46 -20.36 -23.81
C LYS A 158 -10.99 -20.71 -22.40
N THR A 159 -10.83 -19.76 -21.48
CA THR A 159 -10.56 -20.04 -20.06
C THR A 159 -11.59 -19.36 -19.14
N GLY A 160 -11.65 -19.80 -17.88
CA GLY A 160 -12.45 -19.16 -16.82
C GLY A 160 -11.79 -17.90 -16.23
N TYR A 161 -10.58 -17.57 -16.66
CA TYR A 161 -9.77 -16.52 -16.05
C TYR A 161 -10.00 -15.15 -16.69
N PHE A 162 -9.77 -14.12 -15.88
CA PHE A 162 -9.81 -12.73 -16.32
C PHE A 162 -8.40 -12.17 -16.35
N PHE A 163 -8.19 -11.13 -17.15
CA PHE A 163 -6.97 -10.36 -17.20
C PHE A 163 -7.31 -8.92 -16.81
N GLY A 164 -6.72 -8.46 -15.72
CA GLY A 164 -7.00 -7.18 -15.07
C GLY A 164 -8.15 -7.24 -14.05
N THR A 165 -8.25 -6.17 -13.27
CA THR A 165 -9.11 -6.08 -12.07
C THR A 165 -10.52 -5.56 -12.39
N GLY A 166 -10.66 -4.77 -13.47
CA GLY A 166 -11.89 -4.02 -13.73
C GLY A 166 -12.22 -3.01 -12.63
N LEU A 167 -11.21 -2.45 -11.98
CA LEU A 167 -11.28 -1.32 -11.04
C LEU A 167 -10.21 -0.32 -11.43
N ILE A 168 -10.24 0.90 -10.88
CA ILE A 168 -9.08 1.78 -10.97
C ILE A 168 -7.98 1.10 -10.15
N SER A 169 -6.98 0.55 -10.83
CA SER A 169 -5.84 -0.16 -10.23
C SER A 169 -4.61 0.29 -11.00
N VAL A 170 -3.89 1.25 -10.45
CA VAL A 170 -2.76 1.88 -11.14
C VAL A 170 -1.50 1.12 -10.81
N THR A 171 -0.68 0.85 -11.81
CA THR A 171 0.56 0.11 -11.65
C THR A 171 1.75 1.06 -11.54
N GLY A 172 2.71 0.73 -10.69
CA GLY A 172 3.94 1.48 -10.48
C GLY A 172 5.12 0.60 -10.14
N THR A 173 6.35 1.12 -10.25
CA THR A 173 7.55 0.37 -9.90
C THR A 173 7.51 -0.04 -8.42
N SER A 174 7.76 -1.31 -8.13
CA SER A 174 7.65 -1.85 -6.77
C SER A 174 8.82 -1.41 -5.88
N PHE A 175 8.49 -0.90 -4.70
CA PHE A 175 9.49 -0.56 -3.67
C PHE A 175 10.17 -1.79 -3.07
N ALA A 176 9.50 -2.94 -3.03
CA ALA A 176 10.12 -4.19 -2.59
C ALA A 176 11.30 -4.58 -3.51
N PHE A 177 11.11 -4.44 -4.83
CA PHE A 177 12.19 -4.67 -5.79
C PHE A 177 13.30 -3.62 -5.69
N ALA A 178 12.94 -2.36 -5.44
CA ALA A 178 13.93 -1.30 -5.25
C ALA A 178 14.84 -1.61 -4.05
N ASN A 179 14.29 -2.09 -2.93
CA ASN A 179 15.08 -2.47 -1.74
C ASN A 179 16.10 -3.57 -2.05
N ILE A 180 15.63 -4.69 -2.62
CA ILE A 180 16.52 -5.81 -2.96
C ILE A 180 17.59 -5.38 -3.97
N ALA A 181 17.22 -4.57 -4.96
CA ALA A 181 18.17 -4.07 -5.95
C ALA A 181 19.22 -3.15 -5.31
N LEU A 182 18.84 -2.26 -4.38
CA LEU A 182 19.78 -1.40 -3.66
C LEU A 182 20.71 -2.21 -2.73
N ALA A 183 20.18 -3.20 -2.02
CA ALA A 183 20.95 -4.11 -1.18
C ALA A 183 21.96 -4.91 -2.02
N TRP A 184 21.51 -5.47 -3.15
CA TRP A 184 22.38 -6.19 -4.09
C TRP A 184 23.47 -5.30 -4.66
N LEU A 185 23.14 -4.09 -5.12
CA LEU A 185 24.13 -3.17 -5.66
C LEU A 185 25.18 -2.83 -4.60
N THR A 186 24.77 -2.59 -3.36
CA THR A 186 25.70 -2.34 -2.24
C THR A 186 26.67 -3.52 -2.03
N GLN A 187 26.16 -4.76 -2.07
CA GLN A 187 26.99 -5.95 -1.99
C GLN A 187 27.90 -6.12 -3.21
N ALA A 188 27.41 -5.83 -4.43
CA ALA A 188 28.18 -5.92 -5.67
C ALA A 188 29.38 -4.96 -5.68
N TYR A 189 29.21 -3.74 -5.15
CA TYR A 189 30.33 -2.82 -4.93
C TYR A 189 31.29 -3.34 -3.85
N ALA A 190 30.78 -3.95 -2.77
CA ALA A 190 31.64 -4.52 -1.71
C ALA A 190 32.45 -5.74 -2.17
N ASP A 191 31.88 -6.59 -3.03
CA ASP A 191 32.54 -7.74 -3.64
C ASP A 191 33.52 -7.34 -4.77
N GLY A 192 33.49 -6.08 -5.22
CA GLY A 192 34.34 -5.55 -6.28
C GLY A 192 33.90 -5.89 -7.71
N THR A 193 32.67 -6.40 -7.91
CA THR A 193 32.13 -6.60 -9.27
C THR A 193 31.79 -5.27 -9.94
N CYS A 194 31.32 -4.30 -9.15
CA CYS A 194 31.24 -2.90 -9.56
C CYS A 194 32.45 -2.14 -9.01
N SER A 195 33.08 -1.32 -9.85
CA SER A 195 34.30 -0.58 -9.49
C SER A 195 34.00 0.75 -8.79
N TYR A 196 34.97 1.21 -8.01
CA TYR A 196 35.03 2.59 -7.49
C TYR A 196 35.98 3.43 -8.33
N ASP A 197 35.79 4.74 -8.33
CA ASP A 197 36.67 5.70 -8.98
C ASP A 197 38.04 5.77 -8.27
N THR A 198 38.98 6.55 -8.82
CA THR A 198 40.35 6.69 -8.31
C THR A 198 40.44 7.07 -6.84
N ASP A 199 39.40 7.73 -6.32
CA ASP A 199 39.29 8.14 -4.91
C ASP A 199 38.92 6.99 -3.96
N GLY A 200 38.57 5.81 -4.50
CA GLY A 200 38.17 4.62 -3.73
C GLY A 200 36.80 4.72 -3.03
N VAL A 201 36.11 5.85 -3.23
CA VAL A 201 34.89 6.22 -2.49
C VAL A 201 33.72 6.45 -3.46
N THR A 202 33.93 7.08 -4.60
CA THR A 202 32.88 7.33 -5.61
C THR A 202 32.55 6.06 -6.39
N LYS A 203 31.28 5.66 -6.41
CA LYS A 203 30.79 4.51 -7.19
C LYS A 203 30.83 4.82 -8.69
N LEU A 204 31.49 3.99 -9.50
CA LEU A 204 31.43 4.12 -10.96
C LEU A 204 30.12 3.54 -11.53
N PRO A 205 29.67 3.98 -12.71
CA PRO A 205 28.47 3.43 -13.34
C PRO A 205 28.55 1.91 -13.54
N CYS A 206 27.55 1.18 -13.03
CA CYS A 206 27.51 -0.29 -13.10
C CYS A 206 26.28 -0.80 -13.89
N PRO A 207 26.23 -0.60 -15.23
CA PRO A 207 25.09 -0.98 -16.06
C PRO A 207 24.91 -2.50 -16.19
N GLU A 208 25.97 -3.29 -16.06
CA GLU A 208 25.92 -4.75 -16.17
C GLU A 208 25.12 -5.38 -15.03
N GLU A 209 25.36 -4.94 -13.78
CA GLU A 209 24.63 -5.42 -12.62
C GLU A 209 23.17 -4.93 -12.63
N PHE A 210 22.90 -3.73 -13.13
CA PHE A 210 21.53 -3.27 -13.34
C PHE A 210 20.79 -4.18 -14.34
N GLY A 211 21.42 -4.49 -15.48
CA GLY A 211 20.89 -5.45 -16.45
C GLY A 211 20.72 -6.87 -15.87
N ALA A 212 21.58 -7.26 -14.93
CA ALA A 212 21.50 -8.53 -14.23
C ALA A 212 20.31 -8.63 -13.27
N ILE A 213 20.00 -7.52 -12.57
CA ILE A 213 18.80 -7.39 -11.73
C ILE A 213 17.55 -7.54 -12.60
N LEU A 214 17.47 -6.82 -13.73
CA LEU A 214 16.33 -6.89 -14.64
C LEU A 214 16.15 -8.28 -15.27
N GLY A 215 17.24 -8.91 -15.71
CA GLY A 215 17.22 -10.26 -16.28
C GLY A 215 16.76 -11.30 -15.26
N THR A 216 17.31 -11.24 -14.05
CA THR A 216 16.93 -12.16 -12.96
C THR A 216 15.48 -11.91 -12.51
N ALA A 217 15.03 -10.66 -12.45
CA ALA A 217 13.63 -10.31 -12.17
C ALA A 217 12.67 -10.91 -13.19
N THR A 218 13.00 -10.81 -14.47
CA THR A 218 12.19 -11.32 -15.59
C THR A 218 12.07 -12.84 -15.51
N LEU A 219 13.17 -13.56 -15.27
CA LEU A 219 13.13 -15.02 -15.14
C LEU A 219 12.30 -15.45 -13.93
N THR A 220 12.54 -14.83 -12.79
CA THR A 220 11.83 -15.16 -11.54
C THR A 220 10.37 -14.73 -11.57
N GLY A 221 9.98 -13.77 -12.42
CA GLY A 221 8.59 -13.36 -12.60
C GLY A 221 7.67 -14.47 -13.13
N LEU A 222 8.23 -15.46 -13.82
CA LEU A 222 7.49 -16.67 -14.19
C LEU A 222 6.94 -17.42 -12.97
N PHE A 223 7.61 -17.34 -11.82
CA PHE A 223 7.10 -17.87 -10.56
C PHE A 223 5.85 -17.13 -10.09
N ALA A 224 5.82 -15.80 -10.17
CA ALA A 224 4.64 -15.00 -9.82
C ALA A 224 3.46 -15.30 -10.76
N ILE A 225 3.72 -15.46 -12.05
CA ILE A 225 2.71 -15.87 -13.03
C ILE A 225 2.16 -17.25 -12.69
N ALA A 226 3.02 -18.22 -12.37
CA ALA A 226 2.57 -19.54 -11.93
C ALA A 226 1.72 -19.47 -10.65
N LEU A 227 2.13 -18.64 -9.68
CA LEU A 227 1.41 -18.43 -8.43
C LEU A 227 0.05 -17.76 -8.64
N SER A 228 -0.12 -16.93 -9.67
CA SER A 228 -1.41 -16.30 -9.99
C SER A 228 -2.53 -17.28 -10.37
N PHE A 229 -2.18 -18.51 -10.76
CA PHE A 229 -3.15 -19.58 -11.03
C PHE A 229 -3.59 -20.32 -9.77
N VAL A 230 -2.88 -20.15 -8.65
CA VAL A 230 -3.28 -20.69 -7.35
C VAL A 230 -4.51 -19.92 -6.84
N PRO A 231 -5.51 -20.60 -6.25
CA PRO A 231 -6.70 -19.94 -5.74
C PRO A 231 -6.33 -18.82 -4.75
N PRO A 232 -6.85 -17.59 -4.92
CA PRO A 232 -6.48 -16.45 -4.07
C PRO A 232 -6.80 -16.66 -2.58
N ARG A 233 -7.73 -17.56 -2.26
CA ARG A 233 -8.01 -17.99 -0.88
C ARG A 233 -6.82 -18.66 -0.20
N ALA A 234 -6.09 -19.51 -0.93
CA ALA A 234 -4.91 -20.18 -0.39
C ALA A 234 -3.79 -19.17 -0.13
N ILE A 235 -3.59 -18.23 -1.05
CA ILE A 235 -2.59 -17.17 -0.89
C ILE A 235 -2.95 -16.27 0.30
N ARG A 236 -4.22 -15.85 0.43
CA ARG A 236 -4.66 -15.04 1.59
C ARG A 236 -4.55 -15.77 2.93
N LYS A 237 -4.65 -17.10 2.94
CA LYS A 237 -4.40 -17.90 4.15
C LYS A 237 -2.92 -17.87 4.54
N ALA A 238 -2.01 -17.91 3.55
CA ALA A 238 -0.57 -17.80 3.80
C ALA A 238 -0.14 -16.37 4.16
N PHE A 239 -0.83 -15.36 3.60
CA PHE A 239 -0.53 -13.93 3.76
C PHE A 239 -1.73 -13.17 4.36
N PRO A 240 -2.07 -13.40 5.65
CA PRO A 240 -3.12 -12.62 6.31
C PRO A 240 -2.73 -11.14 6.45
N PRO A 241 -3.70 -10.25 6.78
CA PRO A 241 -3.45 -8.82 6.98
C PRO A 241 -2.30 -8.49 7.94
N LEU A 242 -2.09 -9.34 8.95
CA LEU A 242 -0.98 -9.20 9.89
C LEU A 242 0.39 -9.26 9.21
N ILE A 243 0.58 -10.23 8.31
CA ILE A 243 1.84 -10.43 7.59
C ILE A 243 2.02 -9.35 6.53
N THR A 244 1.01 -9.15 5.69
CA THR A 244 1.05 -8.18 4.59
C THR A 244 1.24 -6.74 5.09
N GLY A 245 0.57 -6.35 6.17
CA GLY A 245 0.74 -5.04 6.79
C GLY A 245 2.13 -4.85 7.39
N THR A 246 2.69 -5.87 8.04
CA THR A 246 4.05 -5.81 8.61
C THR A 246 5.10 -5.68 7.50
N MET A 247 4.97 -6.46 6.42
CA MET A 247 5.85 -6.35 5.25
C MET A 247 5.83 -4.93 4.66
N LEU A 248 4.64 -4.39 4.41
CA LEU A 248 4.48 -3.07 3.79
C LEU A 248 5.04 -1.95 4.69
N MET A 249 4.87 -2.09 6.00
CA MET A 249 5.46 -1.19 6.99
C MET A 249 7.01 -1.19 6.89
N PHE A 250 7.63 -2.36 6.85
CA PHE A 250 9.10 -2.49 6.76
C PHE A 250 9.66 -2.04 5.41
N ILE A 251 8.95 -2.26 4.30
CA ILE A 251 9.34 -1.75 2.98
C ILE A 251 9.46 -0.22 3.03
N GLY A 252 8.46 0.46 3.60
CA GLY A 252 8.51 1.91 3.78
C GLY A 252 9.62 2.33 4.75
N ALA A 253 9.75 1.65 5.89
CA ALA A 253 10.71 2.01 6.92
C ALA A 253 12.18 1.91 6.46
N SER A 254 12.54 0.87 5.69
CA SER A 254 13.92 0.72 5.17
C SER A 254 14.30 1.82 4.17
N LEU A 255 13.35 2.31 3.38
CA LEU A 255 13.56 3.37 2.39
C LEU A 255 13.68 4.77 3.01
N ILE A 256 13.13 5.00 4.20
CA ILE A 256 13.24 6.30 4.89
C ILE A 256 14.72 6.70 5.06
N LYS A 257 15.62 5.74 5.32
CA LYS A 257 17.06 5.99 5.41
C LYS A 257 17.60 6.67 4.14
N SER A 258 17.20 6.20 2.96
CA SER A 258 17.59 6.80 1.69
C SER A 258 17.04 8.22 1.52
N GLY A 259 15.77 8.43 1.88
CA GLY A 259 15.14 9.75 1.83
C GLY A 259 15.84 10.78 2.72
N VAL A 260 16.16 10.41 3.97
CA VAL A 260 16.85 11.28 4.93
C VAL A 260 18.29 11.58 4.50
N ASN A 261 19.02 10.59 3.99
CA ASN A 261 20.36 10.81 3.44
C ASN A 261 20.34 11.79 2.28
N ASN A 262 19.35 11.70 1.40
CA ASN A 262 19.15 12.66 0.32
C ASN A 262 18.76 14.03 0.86
N TRP A 263 17.91 14.11 1.88
CA TRP A 263 17.48 15.37 2.51
C TRP A 263 18.69 16.14 3.03
N ALA A 264 19.59 15.45 3.73
CA ALA A 264 20.80 16.04 4.29
C ALA A 264 21.78 16.59 3.23
N GLY A 265 21.64 16.24 1.95
CA GLY A 265 22.51 16.76 0.88
C GLY A 265 22.89 15.73 -0.18
N GLY A 266 22.41 14.49 -0.07
CA GLY A 266 22.63 13.43 -1.04
C GLY A 266 23.32 12.20 -0.45
N SER A 267 23.18 11.07 -1.15
CA SER A 267 23.89 9.83 -0.87
C SER A 267 25.19 9.67 -1.68
N GLY A 268 25.68 10.74 -2.32
CA GLY A 268 26.98 10.75 -2.98
C GLY A 268 28.06 10.48 -1.94
N VAL A 269 28.89 9.46 -2.17
CA VAL A 269 29.73 8.90 -1.11
C VAL A 269 30.74 9.92 -0.59
N THR A 270 31.32 10.77 -1.45
CA THR A 270 32.31 11.80 -1.03
C THR A 270 31.74 12.86 -0.10
N CYS A 271 30.44 13.16 -0.20
CA CYS A 271 29.83 14.24 0.56
C CYS A 271 29.15 13.76 1.85
N ALA A 272 28.69 12.50 1.90
CA ALA A 272 28.06 11.91 3.08
C ALA A 272 29.05 11.23 4.04
N SER A 273 30.22 10.78 3.57
CA SER A 273 31.20 10.07 4.41
C SER A 273 32.18 11.01 5.12
N ASP A 274 32.48 12.16 4.52
CA ASP A 274 33.43 13.13 5.07
C ASP A 274 32.78 14.52 5.17
N HIS A 275 32.45 14.93 6.39
CA HIS A 275 31.86 16.24 6.69
C HIS A 275 32.79 17.43 6.37
N THR A 276 34.02 17.18 5.92
CA THR A 276 34.95 18.22 5.47
C THR A 276 34.79 18.56 3.99
N VAL A 277 34.14 17.69 3.20
CA VAL A 277 33.88 17.88 1.77
C VAL A 277 32.50 18.52 1.57
N LYS A 278 32.42 19.53 0.70
CA LYS A 278 31.16 20.20 0.38
C LYS A 278 30.40 19.40 -0.69
N CYS A 279 29.10 19.21 -0.51
CA CYS A 279 28.19 18.69 -1.53
C CYS A 279 27.85 19.81 -2.52
N THR A 280 28.06 19.57 -3.80
CA THR A 280 27.60 20.48 -4.86
C THR A 280 26.14 20.16 -5.21
N ALA A 281 25.27 21.17 -5.14
CA ALA A 281 23.91 21.09 -5.61
C ALA A 281 23.59 22.33 -6.45
N GLY A 282 23.47 22.13 -7.76
CA GLY A 282 23.38 23.22 -8.72
C GLY A 282 24.66 24.07 -8.71
N THR A 283 24.52 25.38 -8.51
CA THR A 283 25.65 26.33 -8.54
C THR A 283 26.32 26.57 -7.19
N ARG A 284 25.86 25.90 -6.13
CA ARG A 284 26.30 26.13 -4.76
C ARG A 284 26.81 24.85 -4.11
N GLU A 285 27.76 25.04 -3.19
CA GLU A 285 28.42 23.98 -2.46
C GLU A 285 28.25 24.19 -0.96
N GLU A 286 27.70 23.20 -0.27
CA GLU A 286 27.43 23.26 1.17
C GLU A 286 27.78 21.94 1.85
N TYR A 287 28.00 21.96 3.16
CA TYR A 287 28.27 20.74 3.92
C TYR A 287 27.03 19.84 4.00
N TRP A 288 27.27 18.53 4.09
CA TRP A 288 26.22 17.57 4.38
C TRP A 288 25.58 17.87 5.74
N GLY A 289 24.25 17.87 5.76
CA GLY A 289 23.44 18.25 6.92
C GLY A 289 23.39 19.76 7.19
N SER A 290 23.90 20.61 6.29
CA SER A 290 23.81 22.06 6.44
C SER A 290 22.36 22.54 6.59
N ALA A 291 22.17 23.64 7.32
CA ALA A 291 20.84 24.24 7.50
C ALA A 291 20.16 24.58 6.16
N THR A 292 20.95 24.91 5.13
CA THR A 292 20.44 25.20 3.78
C THR A 292 19.84 23.96 3.13
N PHE A 293 20.53 22.81 3.15
CA PHE A 293 20.00 21.55 2.61
C PHE A 293 18.79 21.04 3.40
N ILE A 294 18.87 21.07 4.72
CA ILE A 294 17.74 20.69 5.56
C ILE A 294 16.55 21.62 5.32
N GLY A 295 16.78 22.94 5.20
CA GLY A 295 15.75 23.94 4.90
C GLY A 295 15.09 23.72 3.53
N LEU A 296 15.84 23.32 2.51
CA LEU A 296 15.29 23.00 1.18
C LEU A 296 14.36 21.79 1.23
N GLY A 297 14.80 20.67 1.81
CA GLY A 297 13.93 19.49 1.94
C GLY A 297 12.75 19.75 2.88
N PHE A 298 12.94 20.53 3.94
CA PHE A 298 11.87 20.94 4.85
C PHE A 298 10.84 21.81 4.14
N SER A 299 11.26 22.72 3.25
CA SER A 299 10.32 23.54 2.49
C SER A 299 9.37 22.68 1.63
N CYS A 300 9.90 21.64 0.98
CA CYS A 300 9.09 20.67 0.25
C CYS A 300 8.11 19.94 1.19
N PHE A 301 8.61 19.40 2.31
CA PHE A 301 7.80 18.68 3.29
C PHE A 301 6.69 19.57 3.89
N ALA A 302 7.01 20.81 4.24
CA ALA A 302 6.08 21.79 4.80
C ALA A 302 4.99 22.16 3.80
N VAL A 303 5.32 22.31 2.51
CA VAL A 303 4.31 22.54 1.46
C VAL A 303 3.35 21.36 1.35
N ILE A 304 3.83 20.12 1.46
CA ILE A 304 2.95 18.93 1.46
C ILE A 304 1.97 18.99 2.64
N ILE A 305 2.47 19.29 3.85
CA ILE A 305 1.60 19.46 5.04
C ILE A 305 0.57 20.58 4.81
N ILE A 306 0.99 21.73 4.31
CA ILE A 306 0.10 22.87 4.05
C ILE A 306 -0.97 22.52 3.02
N CYS A 307 -0.60 21.79 1.95
CA CYS A 307 -1.53 21.28 0.96
C CYS A 307 -2.53 20.28 1.58
N GLU A 308 -2.10 19.45 2.52
CA GLU A 308 -3.00 18.50 3.18
C GLU A 308 -3.94 19.19 4.19
N LEU A 309 -3.47 20.23 4.88
CA LEU A 309 -4.27 20.99 5.84
C LEU A 309 -5.33 21.88 5.16
N PHE A 310 -4.95 22.58 4.08
CA PHE A 310 -5.77 23.64 3.47
C PHE A 310 -6.20 23.36 2.03
N GLY A 311 -5.66 22.32 1.39
CA GLY A 311 -5.93 22.01 -0.01
C GLY A 311 -7.36 21.51 -0.25
N SER A 312 -7.82 21.72 -1.48
CA SER A 312 -9.02 21.07 -2.03
C SER A 312 -8.80 19.56 -2.22
N ALA A 313 -9.85 18.80 -2.55
CA ALA A 313 -9.72 17.36 -2.80
C ALA A 313 -8.68 17.04 -3.89
N PHE A 314 -8.59 17.89 -4.92
CA PHE A 314 -7.55 17.82 -5.94
C PHE A 314 -6.15 18.04 -5.37
N MET A 315 -5.96 19.13 -4.62
CA MET A 315 -4.66 19.49 -4.04
C MET A 315 -4.18 18.48 -3.00
N LYS A 316 -5.08 17.92 -2.19
CA LYS A 316 -4.76 16.86 -1.22
C LYS A 316 -4.24 15.61 -1.89
N SER A 317 -4.89 15.19 -2.99
CA SER A 317 -4.44 14.03 -3.75
C SER A 317 -3.10 14.28 -4.46
N ALA A 318 -2.87 15.48 -4.96
CA ALA A 318 -1.62 15.87 -5.64
C ALA A 318 -0.63 16.62 -4.73
N SER A 319 -0.78 16.52 -3.40
CA SER A 319 -0.03 17.33 -2.42
C SER A 319 1.47 17.08 -2.53
N VAL A 320 1.85 15.82 -2.72
CA VAL A 320 3.21 15.36 -2.95
C VAL A 320 3.83 15.98 -4.20
N PHE A 321 3.07 16.08 -5.30
CA PHE A 321 3.54 16.72 -6.54
C PHE A 321 3.72 18.24 -6.35
N PHE A 322 2.77 18.92 -5.72
CA PHE A 322 2.90 20.35 -5.41
C PHE A 322 4.06 20.65 -4.48
N GLY A 323 4.29 19.78 -3.48
CA GLY A 323 5.46 19.83 -2.60
C GLY A 323 6.77 19.85 -3.39
N LEU A 324 6.93 18.91 -4.32
CA LEU A 324 8.10 18.83 -5.18
C LEU A 324 8.26 20.09 -6.04
N ILE A 325 7.22 20.50 -6.78
CA ILE A 325 7.29 21.66 -7.68
C ILE A 325 7.62 22.95 -6.93
N ILE A 326 6.98 23.19 -5.78
CA ILE A 326 7.22 24.41 -4.99
C ILE A 326 8.61 24.34 -4.33
N GLY A 327 9.03 23.17 -3.82
CA GLY A 327 10.39 22.97 -3.33
C GLY A 327 11.45 23.23 -4.40
N MET A 328 11.17 22.84 -5.65
CA MET A 328 12.00 23.14 -6.81
C MET A 328 12.07 24.64 -7.15
N ILE A 329 10.94 25.34 -7.07
CA ILE A 329 10.90 26.80 -7.27
C ILE A 329 11.74 27.51 -6.21
N ILE A 330 11.66 27.07 -4.95
CA ILE A 330 12.48 27.61 -3.84
C ILE A 330 13.97 27.30 -4.07
N ALA A 331 14.30 26.08 -4.50
CA ALA A 331 15.67 25.70 -4.84
C ALA A 331 16.23 26.54 -6.00
N ALA A 332 15.42 26.82 -7.03
CA ALA A 332 15.79 27.68 -8.13
C ALA A 332 16.00 29.14 -7.68
N ALA A 333 15.14 29.67 -6.80
CA ALA A 333 15.29 31.01 -6.23
C ALA A 333 16.55 31.16 -5.36
N THR A 334 16.98 30.07 -4.72
CA THR A 334 18.16 30.02 -3.84
C THR A 334 19.45 29.63 -4.57
N GLY A 335 19.40 29.34 -5.88
CA GLY A 335 20.58 29.03 -6.70
C GLY A 335 21.04 27.57 -6.67
N PHE A 336 20.26 26.67 -6.05
CA PHE A 336 20.56 25.23 -5.97
C PHE A 336 20.04 24.45 -7.18
N PHE A 337 19.69 25.12 -8.28
CA PHE A 337 19.09 24.50 -9.46
C PHE A 337 20.00 24.64 -10.67
N ASP A 338 20.22 23.53 -11.38
CA ASP A 338 20.91 23.52 -12.66
C ASP A 338 19.91 23.50 -13.83
N LYS A 339 20.00 24.52 -14.69
CA LYS A 339 19.16 24.64 -15.90
C LYS A 339 19.65 23.73 -17.03
N GLU A 340 20.94 23.38 -17.05
CA GLU A 340 21.53 22.63 -18.15
C GLU A 340 20.86 21.27 -18.29
N THR A 341 20.66 20.56 -17.18
CA THR A 341 19.96 19.27 -17.11
C THR A 341 18.59 19.27 -17.81
N ILE A 342 17.80 20.36 -17.68
CA ILE A 342 16.50 20.45 -18.37
C ILE A 342 16.68 20.81 -19.84
N THR A 343 17.60 21.73 -20.17
CA THR A 343 17.78 22.18 -21.55
C THR A 343 18.38 21.10 -22.45
N SER A 344 19.32 20.30 -21.93
CA SER A 344 20.00 19.22 -22.66
C SER A 344 19.15 17.95 -22.80
N ALA A 345 18.15 17.75 -21.92
CA ALA A 345 17.29 16.58 -21.98
C ALA A 345 16.56 16.44 -23.33
N PRO A 346 16.39 15.23 -23.87
CA PRO A 346 15.67 15.03 -25.12
C PRO A 346 14.20 15.45 -25.00
N ALA A 347 13.64 15.99 -26.08
CA ALA A 347 12.24 16.43 -26.10
C ALA A 347 11.26 15.26 -26.05
N GLY A 348 11.64 14.10 -26.62
CA GLY A 348 10.86 12.89 -26.64
C GLY A 348 11.72 11.68 -26.28
N ASN A 349 11.14 10.71 -25.57
CA ASN A 349 11.80 9.44 -25.27
C ASN A 349 10.85 8.27 -25.51
N PHE A 350 11.38 7.12 -25.91
CA PHE A 350 10.63 5.91 -26.18
C PHE A 350 11.22 4.73 -25.42
N LEU A 351 10.44 3.65 -25.28
CA LEU A 351 10.96 2.38 -24.79
C LEU A 351 12.11 1.90 -25.70
N TRP A 352 13.14 1.32 -25.09
CA TRP A 352 14.35 0.78 -25.74
C TRP A 352 15.30 1.80 -26.38
N VAL A 353 15.18 3.10 -26.09
CA VAL A 353 16.22 4.08 -26.49
C VAL A 353 17.56 3.75 -25.83
N GLN A 354 17.55 3.35 -24.56
CA GLN A 354 18.70 2.73 -23.91
C GLN A 354 18.36 1.28 -23.55
N THR A 355 19.33 0.40 -23.70
CA THR A 355 19.17 -1.03 -23.42
C THR A 355 20.30 -1.50 -22.52
N TRP A 356 19.98 -2.38 -21.57
CA TRP A 356 20.95 -3.05 -20.73
C TRP A 356 21.13 -4.49 -21.14
N HIS A 357 22.33 -5.03 -20.94
CA HIS A 357 22.59 -6.43 -21.19
C HIS A 357 21.92 -7.28 -20.11
N LEU A 358 20.82 -7.94 -20.48
CA LEU A 358 20.10 -8.83 -19.57
C LEU A 358 20.96 -10.06 -19.27
N SER A 359 21.36 -10.20 -18.01
CA SER A 359 22.09 -11.37 -17.53
C SER A 359 21.41 -11.95 -16.29
N LEU A 360 21.80 -13.16 -15.91
CA LEU A 360 21.25 -13.85 -14.74
C LEU A 360 22.32 -13.93 -13.66
N ARG A 361 21.94 -13.60 -12.42
CA ARG A 361 22.78 -13.79 -11.23
C ARG A 361 22.10 -14.81 -10.33
N GLY A 362 22.74 -15.96 -10.15
CA GLY A 362 22.18 -17.05 -9.33
C GLY A 362 21.90 -16.62 -7.89
N GLN A 363 22.68 -15.68 -7.37
CA GLN A 363 22.55 -15.09 -6.03
C GLN A 363 21.25 -14.32 -5.83
N LEU A 364 20.78 -13.66 -6.89
CA LEU A 364 19.57 -12.86 -6.87
C LEU A 364 18.30 -13.70 -7.01
N VAL A 365 18.38 -14.94 -7.49
CA VAL A 365 17.20 -15.76 -7.79
C VAL A 365 16.30 -15.93 -6.56
N LEU A 366 16.87 -16.32 -5.41
CA LEU A 366 16.08 -16.60 -4.21
C LEU A 366 15.48 -15.32 -3.59
N PRO A 367 16.22 -14.21 -3.39
CA PRO A 367 15.63 -12.95 -2.95
C PRO A 367 14.55 -12.43 -3.88
N MET A 368 14.73 -12.54 -5.20
CA MET A 368 13.75 -12.06 -6.17
C MET A 368 12.48 -12.91 -6.16
N ILE A 369 12.57 -14.24 -5.99
CA ILE A 369 11.39 -15.09 -5.76
C ILE A 369 10.62 -14.65 -4.50
N ALA A 370 11.33 -14.31 -3.43
CA ALA A 370 10.70 -13.80 -2.21
C ALA A 370 10.02 -12.43 -2.45
N ALA A 371 10.66 -11.53 -3.21
CA ALA A 371 10.09 -10.26 -3.65
C ALA A 371 8.80 -10.44 -4.46
N TRP A 372 8.79 -11.43 -5.37
CA TRP A 372 7.62 -11.79 -6.17
C TRP A 372 6.46 -12.30 -5.32
N ALA A 373 6.73 -13.10 -4.29
CA ALA A 373 5.71 -13.53 -3.34
C ALA A 373 5.10 -12.33 -2.60
N VAL A 374 5.93 -11.34 -2.24
CA VAL A 374 5.47 -10.08 -1.63
C VAL A 374 4.62 -9.27 -2.61
N ILE A 375 5.02 -9.11 -3.89
CA ILE A 375 4.19 -8.45 -4.92
C ILE A 375 2.81 -9.10 -5.02
N VAL A 376 2.76 -10.44 -5.07
CA VAL A 376 1.48 -11.14 -5.18
C VAL A 376 0.60 -10.83 -3.97
N ALA A 377 1.15 -10.85 -2.76
CA ALA A 377 0.41 -10.51 -1.55
C ALA A 377 -0.02 -9.03 -1.52
N GLU A 378 0.85 -8.12 -1.95
CA GLU A 378 0.59 -6.69 -2.07
C GLU A 378 -0.55 -6.40 -3.06
N THR A 379 -0.52 -7.02 -4.24
CA THR A 379 -1.56 -6.86 -5.27
C THR A 379 -2.92 -7.36 -4.78
N ILE A 380 -2.96 -8.46 -4.02
CA ILE A 380 -4.20 -8.92 -3.37
C ILE A 380 -4.73 -7.85 -2.40
N GLY A 381 -3.87 -7.30 -1.55
CA GLY A 381 -4.23 -6.25 -0.60
C GLY A 381 -4.74 -4.98 -1.29
N ASN A 382 -4.04 -4.53 -2.33
CA ASN A 382 -4.36 -3.30 -3.07
C ASN A 382 -5.66 -3.43 -3.87
N VAL A 383 -5.92 -4.59 -4.47
CA VAL A 383 -7.21 -4.87 -5.13
C VAL A 383 -8.34 -4.94 -4.12
N THR A 384 -8.10 -5.53 -2.95
CA THR A 384 -9.10 -5.59 -1.85
C THR A 384 -9.47 -4.19 -1.38
N ALA A 385 -8.48 -3.36 -1.07
CA ALA A 385 -8.69 -1.97 -0.68
C ALA A 385 -9.41 -1.17 -1.78
N SER A 386 -9.01 -1.36 -3.05
CA SER A 386 -9.64 -0.70 -4.19
C SER A 386 -11.11 -1.11 -4.34
N SER A 387 -11.44 -2.38 -4.07
CA SER A 387 -12.82 -2.88 -4.10
C SER A 387 -13.68 -2.24 -2.99
N ASP A 388 -13.13 -2.15 -1.78
CA ASP A 388 -13.80 -1.54 -0.62
C ASP A 388 -14.12 -0.06 -0.86
N VAL A 389 -13.12 0.75 -1.24
CA VAL A 389 -13.33 2.18 -1.52
C VAL A 389 -14.21 2.44 -2.75
N SER A 390 -14.26 1.49 -3.69
CA SER A 390 -15.14 1.55 -4.86
C SER A 390 -16.56 1.05 -4.59
N ARG A 391 -16.90 0.68 -3.35
CA ARG A 391 -18.20 0.10 -2.96
C ARG A 391 -18.56 -1.16 -3.75
N MET A 392 -17.56 -1.98 -4.04
CA MET A 392 -17.69 -3.25 -4.75
C MET A 392 -17.57 -4.42 -3.76
N PRO A 393 -18.16 -5.59 -4.05
CA PRO A 393 -18.11 -6.74 -3.14
C PRO A 393 -16.68 -7.15 -2.81
N ILE A 394 -16.38 -7.27 -1.51
CA ILE A 394 -15.09 -7.69 -0.94
C ILE A 394 -15.04 -9.19 -0.60
N SER A 395 -16.09 -9.94 -0.95
CA SER A 395 -16.22 -11.37 -0.73
C SER A 395 -17.01 -12.02 -1.88
N GLY A 396 -16.95 -13.35 -1.97
CA GLY A 396 -17.64 -14.12 -3.00
C GLY A 396 -16.83 -14.34 -4.29
N GLY A 397 -17.39 -15.09 -5.23
CA GLY A 397 -16.68 -15.56 -6.42
C GLY A 397 -16.26 -14.45 -7.38
N GLU A 398 -17.03 -13.36 -7.50
CA GLU A 398 -16.66 -12.24 -8.36
C GLU A 398 -15.42 -11.51 -7.84
N PHE A 399 -15.32 -11.35 -6.52
CA PHE A 399 -14.17 -10.74 -5.87
C PHE A 399 -12.89 -11.57 -6.06
N GLU A 400 -12.97 -12.90 -5.86
CA GLU A 400 -11.85 -13.81 -6.13
C GLU A 400 -11.39 -13.73 -7.58
N SER A 401 -12.36 -13.67 -8.51
CA SER A 401 -12.08 -13.53 -9.95
C SER A 401 -11.35 -12.22 -10.26
N ARG A 402 -11.67 -11.12 -9.57
CA ARG A 402 -10.99 -9.83 -9.73
C ARG A 402 -9.58 -9.86 -9.17
N ILE A 403 -9.40 -10.46 -7.99
CA ILE A 403 -8.07 -10.65 -7.42
C ILE A 403 -7.22 -11.49 -8.36
N GLN A 404 -7.73 -12.64 -8.81
CA GLN A 404 -6.99 -13.53 -9.68
C GLN A 404 -6.61 -12.84 -10.99
N GLY A 405 -7.54 -12.13 -11.62
CA GLY A 405 -7.25 -11.40 -12.85
C GLY A 405 -6.29 -10.23 -12.64
N GLY A 406 -6.35 -9.58 -11.48
CA GLY A 406 -5.42 -8.54 -11.06
C GLY A 406 -4.01 -9.07 -10.85
N VAL A 407 -3.85 -10.14 -10.05
CA VAL A 407 -2.54 -10.76 -9.78
C VAL A 407 -1.92 -11.30 -11.07
N LEU A 408 -2.70 -11.92 -11.96
CA LEU A 408 -2.19 -12.42 -13.24
C LEU A 408 -1.71 -11.28 -14.14
N ALA A 409 -2.50 -10.22 -14.31
CA ALA A 409 -2.12 -9.09 -15.14
C ALA A 409 -0.93 -8.32 -14.56
N ASP A 410 -0.89 -8.16 -13.24
CA ASP A 410 0.22 -7.56 -12.51
C ASP A 410 1.51 -8.38 -12.71
N ALA A 411 1.48 -9.69 -12.45
CA ALA A 411 2.64 -10.58 -12.62
C ALA A 411 3.14 -10.62 -14.08
N VAL A 412 2.24 -10.66 -15.07
CA VAL A 412 2.63 -10.64 -16.49
C VAL A 412 3.28 -9.32 -16.87
N MET A 413 2.66 -8.18 -16.52
CA MET A 413 3.20 -6.86 -16.86
C MET A 413 4.50 -6.56 -16.14
N ALA A 414 4.62 -7.00 -14.89
CA ALA A 414 5.83 -6.88 -14.10
C ALA A 414 6.96 -7.78 -14.62
N THR A 415 6.64 -8.99 -15.10
CA THR A 415 7.63 -9.89 -15.72
C THR A 415 8.14 -9.30 -17.03
N LEU A 416 7.24 -8.79 -17.87
CA LEU A 416 7.57 -8.14 -19.13
C LEU A 416 8.29 -6.79 -18.94
N ALA A 417 8.25 -6.21 -17.73
CA ALA A 417 8.92 -4.96 -17.41
C ALA A 417 10.44 -5.03 -17.66
N GLY A 418 11.10 -6.13 -17.27
CA GLY A 418 12.54 -6.27 -17.50
C GLY A 418 12.92 -6.36 -18.98
N LEU A 419 12.04 -6.91 -19.83
CA LEU A 419 12.20 -6.86 -21.29
C LEU A 419 11.97 -5.45 -21.84
N ALA A 420 11.04 -4.70 -21.25
CA ALA A 420 10.83 -3.27 -21.48
C ALA A 420 11.91 -2.39 -20.80
N THR A 421 12.96 -3.03 -20.25
CA THR A 421 14.13 -2.38 -19.66
C THR A 421 13.84 -1.62 -18.35
N VAL A 422 12.69 -1.86 -17.73
CA VAL A 422 12.26 -1.19 -16.50
C VAL A 422 12.14 -2.18 -15.33
N PRO A 423 12.36 -1.74 -14.08
CA PRO A 423 12.20 -2.62 -12.93
C PRO A 423 10.74 -3.09 -12.79
N PRO A 424 10.51 -4.24 -12.13
CA PRO A 424 9.17 -4.81 -11.98
C PRO A 424 8.15 -3.82 -11.40
N LEU A 425 6.96 -3.86 -11.99
CA LEU A 425 5.81 -3.08 -11.56
C LEU A 425 4.94 -3.86 -10.58
N THR A 426 4.10 -3.18 -9.82
CA THR A 426 3.04 -3.75 -8.99
C THR A 426 1.87 -2.76 -8.92
N THR A 427 0.71 -3.21 -8.49
CA THR A 427 -0.45 -2.35 -8.26
C THR A 427 -0.18 -1.44 -7.05
N PHE A 428 -0.46 -0.14 -7.17
CA PHE A 428 -0.08 0.88 -6.19
C PHE A 428 -1.19 1.17 -5.17
N SER A 429 -0.85 1.13 -3.88
CA SER A 429 -1.80 1.26 -2.76
C SER A 429 -2.41 2.66 -2.62
N GLN A 430 -1.67 3.70 -3.00
CA GLN A 430 -2.06 5.10 -2.87
C GLN A 430 -3.32 5.46 -3.67
N ASN A 431 -3.59 4.71 -4.73
CA ASN A 431 -4.75 4.93 -5.59
C ASN A 431 -6.08 4.82 -4.81
N SER A 432 -6.17 3.90 -3.84
CA SER A 432 -7.36 3.76 -2.99
C SER A 432 -7.63 5.02 -2.15
N GLY A 433 -6.58 5.72 -1.73
CA GLY A 433 -6.68 7.00 -1.02
C GLY A 433 -7.27 8.11 -1.89
N VAL A 434 -6.84 8.19 -3.16
CA VAL A 434 -7.38 9.16 -4.12
C VAL A 434 -8.86 8.90 -4.39
N ILE A 435 -9.26 7.64 -4.55
CA ILE A 435 -10.68 7.27 -4.75
C ILE A 435 -11.51 7.67 -3.52
N ALA A 436 -11.00 7.41 -2.31
CA ALA A 436 -11.69 7.78 -1.08
C ALA A 436 -11.90 9.29 -0.92
N LEU A 437 -10.92 10.10 -1.34
CA LEU A 437 -10.99 11.57 -1.28
C LEU A 437 -11.85 12.18 -2.39
N THR A 438 -11.73 11.68 -3.62
CA THR A 438 -12.45 12.19 -4.80
C THR A 438 -13.85 11.65 -4.94
N ARG A 439 -14.15 10.53 -4.27
CA ARG A 439 -15.38 9.74 -4.45
C ARG A 439 -15.60 9.31 -5.90
N ASN A 440 -14.52 9.11 -6.66
CA ASN A 440 -14.60 8.68 -8.05
C ASN A 440 -13.94 7.33 -8.26
N ALA A 441 -14.73 6.29 -8.54
CA ALA A 441 -14.26 4.95 -8.86
C ALA A 441 -14.37 4.59 -10.35
N SER A 442 -14.72 5.55 -11.23
CA SER A 442 -14.95 5.29 -12.65
C SER A 442 -13.71 4.81 -13.39
N ARG A 443 -13.80 3.67 -14.07
CA ARG A 443 -12.73 3.11 -14.92
C ARG A 443 -12.28 4.06 -16.01
N SER A 444 -13.17 4.91 -16.50
CA SER A 444 -12.84 5.91 -17.53
C SER A 444 -11.71 6.81 -17.03
N SER A 445 -11.76 7.24 -15.75
CA SER A 445 -10.72 8.06 -15.13
C SER A 445 -9.38 7.31 -15.03
N GLY A 446 -9.44 6.00 -14.74
CA GLY A 446 -8.27 5.13 -14.76
C GLY A 446 -7.61 5.04 -16.14
N TYR A 447 -8.40 4.92 -17.22
CA TYR A 447 -7.87 4.95 -18.59
C TYR A 447 -7.27 6.31 -18.97
N MET A 448 -7.89 7.41 -18.54
CA MET A 448 -7.35 8.75 -18.75
C MET A 448 -6.04 8.93 -17.98
N CYS A 449 -5.95 8.45 -16.74
CA CYS A 449 -4.72 8.41 -15.96
C CYS A 449 -3.63 7.61 -16.69
N ALA A 450 -3.94 6.42 -17.19
CA ALA A 450 -3.01 5.59 -17.96
C ALA A 450 -2.47 6.33 -19.21
N PHE A 451 -3.36 7.01 -19.94
CA PHE A 451 -3.00 7.80 -21.10
C PHE A 451 -2.10 8.99 -20.75
N ILE A 452 -2.41 9.70 -19.66
CA ILE A 452 -1.61 10.83 -19.17
C ILE A 452 -0.22 10.36 -18.73
N LEU A 453 -0.11 9.26 -17.97
CA LEU A 453 1.19 8.69 -17.56
C LEU A 453 2.03 8.26 -18.77
N PHE A 454 1.40 7.62 -19.76
CA PHE A 454 2.05 7.25 -21.01
C PHE A 454 2.59 8.49 -21.76
N LEU A 455 1.79 9.56 -21.84
CA LEU A 455 2.20 10.81 -22.48
C LEU A 455 3.31 11.52 -21.70
N MET A 456 3.24 11.54 -20.36
CA MET A 456 4.29 12.09 -19.48
C MET A 456 5.61 11.35 -19.67
N GLY A 457 5.58 10.05 -19.92
CA GLY A 457 6.78 9.27 -20.22
C GLY A 457 7.34 9.53 -21.62
N ILE A 458 6.49 9.81 -22.62
CA ILE A 458 6.96 10.19 -23.96
C ILE A 458 7.62 11.57 -23.95
N ILE A 459 7.09 12.51 -23.17
CA ILE A 459 7.63 13.87 -23.06
C ILE A 459 8.87 13.83 -22.16
N GLY A 460 10.05 13.60 -22.74
CA GLY A 460 11.31 13.43 -22.01
C GLY A 460 11.68 14.61 -21.09
N LYS A 461 11.22 15.83 -21.43
CA LYS A 461 11.37 17.01 -20.56
C LYS A 461 10.67 16.88 -19.22
N PHE A 462 9.61 16.07 -19.13
CA PHE A 462 8.91 15.83 -17.87
C PHE A 462 9.81 15.08 -16.88
N GLY A 463 10.50 14.02 -17.34
CA GLY A 463 11.49 13.30 -16.53
C GLY A 463 12.64 14.20 -16.06
N ALA A 464 13.03 15.18 -16.89
CA ALA A 464 14.08 16.14 -16.55
C ALA A 464 13.76 17.05 -15.37
N ILE A 465 12.49 17.32 -15.11
CA ILE A 465 12.10 18.09 -13.92
C ILE A 465 12.47 17.34 -12.64
N PHE A 466 12.35 16.02 -12.63
CA PHE A 466 12.68 15.19 -11.47
C PHE A 466 14.18 14.91 -11.35
N CYS A 467 14.88 14.70 -12.46
CA CYS A 467 16.33 14.50 -12.44
C CYS A 467 17.11 15.79 -12.14
N ALA A 468 16.59 16.96 -12.53
CA ALA A 468 17.18 18.25 -12.18
C ALA A 468 16.88 18.66 -10.73
N ALA A 469 16.10 17.87 -10.00
CA ALA A 469 15.75 18.19 -8.63
C ALA A 469 16.94 17.99 -7.68
N PRO A 470 17.27 18.99 -6.84
CA PRO A 470 18.36 18.84 -5.89
C PRO A 470 18.08 17.69 -4.93
N ALA A 471 19.13 16.96 -4.57
CA ALA A 471 19.01 15.80 -3.69
C ALA A 471 18.24 16.11 -2.40
N SER A 472 18.44 17.30 -1.81
CA SER A 472 17.71 17.73 -0.61
C SER A 472 16.19 17.85 -0.80
N VAL A 473 15.76 18.38 -1.95
CA VAL A 473 14.32 18.50 -2.27
C VAL A 473 13.72 17.12 -2.50
N ILE A 474 14.41 16.27 -3.30
CA ILE A 474 14.03 14.86 -3.49
C ILE A 474 13.99 14.14 -2.14
N GLY A 475 14.92 14.43 -1.24
CA GLY A 475 14.99 13.86 0.11
C GLY A 475 13.75 14.18 0.93
N GLY A 476 13.40 15.46 1.09
CA GLY A 476 12.18 15.85 1.81
C GLY A 476 10.91 15.23 1.21
N PHE A 477 10.81 15.22 -0.12
CA PHE A 477 9.71 14.60 -0.86
C PHE A 477 9.65 13.07 -0.65
N THR A 478 10.78 12.36 -0.77
CA THR A 478 10.84 10.89 -0.64
C THR A 478 10.68 10.44 0.80
N THR A 479 11.17 11.21 1.79
CA THR A 479 10.93 10.92 3.22
C THR A 479 9.43 10.94 3.53
N PHE A 480 8.68 11.91 3.01
CA PHE A 480 7.22 11.91 3.15
C PHE A 480 6.60 10.67 2.46
N LEU A 481 7.01 10.39 1.22
CA LEU A 481 6.49 9.28 0.43
C LEU A 481 6.71 7.92 1.13
N PHE A 482 7.91 7.66 1.64
CA PHE A 482 8.24 6.42 2.36
C PHE A 482 7.52 6.32 3.71
N GLY A 483 7.37 7.44 4.42
CA GLY A 483 6.54 7.52 5.63
C GLY A 483 5.06 7.20 5.35
N ALA A 484 4.52 7.68 4.23
CA ALA A 484 3.17 7.36 3.79
C ALA A 484 3.01 5.87 3.43
N VAL A 485 4.01 5.26 2.77
CA VAL A 485 4.03 3.80 2.52
C VAL A 485 4.03 3.02 3.83
N ALA A 486 4.90 3.39 4.78
CA ALA A 486 4.96 2.72 6.09
C ALA A 486 3.63 2.84 6.86
N THR A 487 3.01 4.03 6.82
CA THR A 487 1.69 4.29 7.45
C THR A 487 0.58 3.50 6.78
N SER A 488 0.65 3.29 5.45
CA SER A 488 -0.29 2.41 4.75
C SER A 488 -0.16 0.96 5.23
N GLY A 489 1.05 0.49 5.55
CA GLY A 489 1.26 -0.81 6.19
C GLY A 489 0.59 -0.90 7.56
N VAL A 490 0.72 0.14 8.39
CA VAL A 490 0.04 0.25 9.69
C VAL A 490 -1.48 0.21 9.54
N ARG A 491 -2.04 0.88 8.53
CA ARG A 491 -3.47 0.78 8.22
C ARG A 491 -3.91 -0.65 7.89
N VAL A 492 -3.11 -1.40 7.13
CA VAL A 492 -3.41 -2.80 6.82
C VAL A 492 -3.35 -3.67 8.08
N LEU A 493 -2.39 -3.41 8.98
CA LEU A 493 -2.30 -4.06 10.29
C LEU A 493 -3.54 -3.80 11.16
N ALA A 494 -4.21 -2.66 11.00
CA ALA A 494 -5.43 -2.36 11.75
C ALA A 494 -6.61 -3.27 11.39
N TYR A 495 -6.59 -3.93 10.22
CA TYR A 495 -7.58 -4.96 9.87
C TYR A 495 -7.27 -6.34 10.47
N ALA A 496 -6.07 -6.55 11.02
CA ALA A 496 -5.72 -7.80 11.67
C ALA A 496 -6.45 -7.96 13.01
N ARG A 497 -6.84 -9.20 13.33
CA ARG A 497 -7.29 -9.53 14.68
C ARG A 497 -6.05 -9.62 15.56
N TRP A 498 -6.05 -8.89 16.67
CA TRP A 498 -4.92 -8.88 17.61
C TRP A 498 -5.15 -9.90 18.72
N THR A 499 -5.28 -11.18 18.37
CA THR A 499 -5.38 -12.31 19.32
C THR A 499 -4.05 -12.54 20.04
N ARG A 500 -4.01 -13.43 21.04
CA ARG A 500 -2.75 -13.78 21.72
C ARG A 500 -1.78 -14.43 20.73
N ARG A 501 -2.27 -15.37 19.91
CA ARG A 501 -1.52 -15.96 18.79
C ARG A 501 -0.98 -14.92 17.83
N ASP A 502 -1.82 -14.03 17.34
CA ASP A 502 -1.42 -13.04 16.32
C ASP A 502 -0.41 -12.03 16.88
N ARG A 503 -0.60 -11.59 18.14
CA ARG A 503 0.40 -10.75 18.84
C ARG A 503 1.75 -11.45 18.97
N PHE A 504 1.76 -12.75 19.27
CA PHE A 504 3.01 -13.51 19.36
C PHE A 504 3.71 -13.57 17.99
N ILE A 505 2.98 -13.93 16.92
CA ILE A 505 3.52 -13.96 15.55
C ILE A 505 4.08 -12.58 15.15
N ALA A 506 3.32 -11.52 15.42
CA ALA A 506 3.74 -10.14 15.16
C ALA A 506 5.00 -9.75 15.96
N THR A 507 5.08 -10.14 17.23
CA THR A 507 6.23 -9.82 18.10
C THR A 507 7.52 -10.43 17.55
N VAL A 508 7.49 -11.70 17.14
CA VAL A 508 8.68 -12.35 16.56
C VAL A 508 9.03 -11.75 15.21
N GLY A 509 8.04 -11.58 14.33
CA GLY A 509 8.25 -11.03 12.98
C GLY A 509 8.74 -9.59 13.00
N MET A 510 8.13 -8.72 13.80
CA MET A 510 8.54 -7.33 13.95
C MET A 510 9.87 -7.21 14.69
N GLY A 511 10.14 -8.05 15.69
CA GLY A 511 11.42 -8.07 16.41
C GLY A 511 12.59 -8.32 15.47
N LEU A 512 12.50 -9.34 14.61
CA LEU A 512 13.55 -9.66 13.64
C LEU A 512 13.63 -8.62 12.49
N GLY A 513 12.48 -8.15 11.98
CA GLY A 513 12.49 -7.09 10.97
C GLY A 513 13.13 -5.79 11.49
N MET A 514 12.81 -5.38 12.72
CA MET A 514 13.44 -4.23 13.37
C MET A 514 14.92 -4.46 13.64
N ALA A 515 15.34 -5.69 13.99
CA ALA A 515 16.74 -6.01 14.19
C ALA A 515 17.56 -5.76 12.91
N SER A 516 17.10 -6.29 11.77
CA SER A 516 17.75 -6.06 10.47
C SER A 516 17.66 -4.59 10.01
N LEU A 517 16.59 -3.87 10.37
CA LEU A 517 16.47 -2.44 10.05
C LEU A 517 17.47 -1.58 10.85
N CYS A 518 17.65 -1.89 12.13
CA CYS A 518 18.52 -1.14 13.05
C CYS A 518 20.00 -1.51 12.90
N VAL A 519 20.30 -2.77 12.56
CA VAL A 519 21.68 -3.28 12.40
C VAL A 519 21.77 -4.05 11.08
N PRO A 520 21.95 -3.40 9.92
CA PRO A 520 21.86 -4.06 8.62
C PRO A 520 22.82 -5.23 8.40
N ASP A 521 24.08 -5.12 8.84
CA ASP A 521 25.14 -6.09 8.54
C ASP A 521 25.32 -7.17 9.64
N TRP A 522 24.31 -7.37 10.49
CA TRP A 522 24.42 -8.26 11.66
C TRP A 522 24.62 -9.73 11.29
N PHE A 523 24.10 -10.14 10.12
CA PHE A 523 24.11 -11.54 9.68
C PHE A 523 25.25 -11.88 8.72
N SER A 524 25.88 -10.86 8.12
CA SER A 524 27.02 -11.00 7.19
C SER A 524 28.19 -11.85 7.74
N TYR A 525 28.41 -11.85 9.05
CA TYR A 525 29.50 -12.61 9.68
C TYR A 525 29.12 -14.02 10.12
N PHE A 526 27.83 -14.39 10.06
CA PHE A 526 27.35 -15.68 10.54
C PHE A 526 27.80 -16.84 9.64
N PHE A 527 27.70 -16.65 8.32
CA PHE A 527 28.14 -17.63 7.32
C PHE A 527 29.36 -17.11 6.54
N THR A 528 30.56 -17.34 7.05
CA THR A 528 31.80 -17.06 6.31
C THR A 528 32.25 -18.32 5.55
N TYR A 529 32.22 -18.27 4.22
CA TYR A 529 32.70 -19.35 3.36
C TYR A 529 33.98 -18.94 2.65
N THR A 530 35.09 -19.61 2.96
CA THR A 530 36.42 -19.35 2.41
C THR A 530 36.79 -20.25 1.22
N GLY A 531 35.84 -21.06 0.72
CA GLY A 531 36.10 -21.95 -0.41
C GLY A 531 35.92 -21.29 -1.78
N THR A 532 36.41 -21.96 -2.83
CA THR A 532 36.42 -21.45 -4.21
C THR A 532 35.11 -21.70 -4.99
N SER A 533 34.12 -22.38 -4.39
CA SER A 533 32.87 -22.71 -5.07
C SER A 533 31.97 -21.47 -5.22
N ALA A 534 31.90 -20.94 -6.44
CA ALA A 534 31.05 -19.80 -6.78
C ALA A 534 29.56 -20.03 -6.45
N GLY A 535 29.05 -21.25 -6.64
CA GLY A 535 27.65 -21.59 -6.33
C GLY A 535 27.32 -21.53 -4.83
N LYS A 536 28.22 -22.02 -3.97
CA LYS A 536 28.03 -21.96 -2.50
C LYS A 536 28.16 -20.54 -1.98
N LYS A 537 29.15 -19.78 -2.45
CA LYS A 537 29.28 -18.35 -2.13
C LYS A 537 27.99 -17.62 -2.51
N GLY A 538 27.46 -17.91 -3.70
CA GLY A 538 26.24 -17.29 -4.19
C GLY A 538 24.98 -17.64 -3.40
N LEU A 539 24.82 -18.89 -2.97
CA LEU A 539 23.70 -19.30 -2.11
C LEU A 539 23.77 -18.60 -0.75
N ILE A 540 24.96 -18.51 -0.16
CA ILE A 540 25.14 -17.82 1.13
C ILE A 540 24.80 -16.34 0.99
N GLN A 541 25.26 -15.68 -0.07
CA GLN A 541 24.89 -14.29 -0.36
C GLN A 541 23.38 -14.11 -0.52
N ALA A 542 22.72 -15.04 -1.21
CA ALA A 542 21.27 -15.04 -1.35
C ALA A 542 20.55 -15.13 0.02
N VAL A 543 21.04 -15.99 0.91
CA VAL A 543 20.50 -16.13 2.28
C VAL A 543 20.75 -14.87 3.11
N VAL A 544 21.96 -14.31 3.04
CA VAL A 544 22.32 -13.07 3.73
C VAL A 544 21.39 -11.94 3.30
N LEU A 545 21.17 -11.76 1.99
CA LEU A 545 20.29 -10.71 1.48
C LEU A 545 18.83 -10.88 1.93
N ILE A 546 18.34 -12.12 2.10
CA ILE A 546 16.98 -12.36 2.63
C ILE A 546 16.88 -12.04 4.12
N VAL A 547 17.92 -12.36 4.91
CA VAL A 547 17.91 -12.15 6.37
C VAL A 547 18.14 -10.69 6.73
N GLU A 548 19.02 -10.00 6.01
CA GLU A 548 19.35 -8.58 6.24
C GLU A 548 18.26 -7.65 5.71
N GLU A 549 17.40 -8.10 4.80
CA GLU A 549 16.27 -7.31 4.33
C GLU A 549 15.09 -7.36 5.32
N PRO A 550 14.72 -6.25 5.99
CA PRO A 550 13.79 -6.24 7.12
C PRO A 550 12.42 -6.88 6.85
N TYR A 551 11.84 -6.59 5.68
CA TYR A 551 10.52 -7.10 5.34
C TYR A 551 10.55 -8.58 4.95
N LEU A 552 11.66 -9.10 4.40
CA LEU A 552 11.79 -10.50 3.99
C LEU A 552 11.99 -11.44 5.18
N ILE A 553 12.86 -11.08 6.13
CA ILE A 553 13.03 -11.88 7.34
C ILE A 553 11.76 -11.91 8.18
N SER A 554 11.10 -10.75 8.30
CA SER A 554 9.82 -10.62 9.00
C SER A 554 8.75 -11.49 8.35
N ALA A 555 8.60 -11.37 7.03
CA ALA A 555 7.70 -12.18 6.22
C ALA A 555 7.88 -13.68 6.43
N LEU A 556 9.11 -14.16 6.23
CA LEU A 556 9.44 -15.58 6.23
C LEU A 556 9.09 -16.21 7.59
N VAL A 557 9.51 -15.57 8.68
CA VAL A 557 9.27 -16.07 10.02
C VAL A 557 7.79 -16.02 10.38
N MET A 558 7.08 -14.93 10.04
CA MET A 558 5.65 -14.84 10.31
C MET A 558 4.83 -15.87 9.51
N ILE A 559 5.20 -16.16 8.27
CA ILE A 559 4.52 -17.18 7.45
C ILE A 559 4.73 -18.55 8.09
N ILE A 560 5.96 -18.89 8.47
CA ILE A 560 6.27 -20.16 9.14
C ILE A 560 5.47 -20.29 10.44
N LEU A 561 5.48 -19.27 11.29
CA LEU A 561 4.74 -19.28 12.56
C LEU A 561 3.22 -19.35 12.34
N ASN A 562 2.69 -18.63 11.36
CA ASN A 562 1.27 -18.68 11.02
C ASN A 562 0.84 -20.06 10.52
N LEU A 563 1.74 -20.82 9.87
CA LEU A 563 1.47 -22.19 9.44
C LEU A 563 1.67 -23.22 10.56
N CYS A 564 2.61 -22.99 11.49
CA CYS A 564 2.91 -23.91 12.58
C CYS A 564 1.97 -23.77 13.79
N ILE A 565 1.53 -22.55 14.11
CA ILE A 565 0.67 -22.28 15.26
C ILE A 565 -0.78 -22.43 14.83
N ALA A 566 -1.46 -23.43 15.42
CA ALA A 566 -2.88 -23.67 15.18
C ALA A 566 -3.73 -22.43 15.51
N ASP A 567 -4.81 -22.22 14.75
CA ASP A 567 -5.73 -21.12 14.99
C ASP A 567 -6.36 -21.27 16.39
N GLU A 568 -6.31 -20.22 17.21
CA GLU A 568 -7.13 -20.15 18.43
C GLU A 568 -8.60 -20.11 17.98
N LEU A 569 -9.43 -21.06 18.44
CA LEU A 569 -10.86 -21.04 18.19
C LEU A 569 -11.43 -19.69 18.67
N PRO A 570 -12.34 -19.04 17.91
CA PRO A 570 -12.98 -17.81 18.36
C PRO A 570 -13.61 -18.03 19.74
N GLU A 571 -13.47 -17.07 20.66
CA GLU A 571 -14.02 -17.18 22.03
C GLU A 571 -15.51 -17.55 22.07
N GLU A 572 -16.28 -17.23 21.03
CA GLU A 572 -17.70 -17.64 20.90
C GLU A 572 -17.86 -19.15 20.69
N VAL A 573 -17.00 -19.77 19.88
CA VAL A 573 -16.99 -21.22 19.64
C VAL A 573 -16.37 -21.97 20.81
N ALA A 574 -15.34 -21.39 21.43
CA ALA A 574 -14.76 -21.94 22.66
C ALA A 574 -15.78 -21.95 23.81
N LYS A 575 -16.63 -20.92 23.94
CA LYS A 575 -17.74 -20.88 24.91
C LYS A 575 -18.87 -21.85 24.58
N GLU A 576 -19.17 -22.07 23.30
CA GLU A 576 -20.14 -23.11 22.89
C GLU A 576 -19.61 -24.53 23.13
N GLU A 577 -18.31 -24.78 22.89
CA GLU A 577 -17.67 -26.07 23.18
C GLU A 577 -17.47 -26.31 24.70
N GLU A 578 -17.14 -25.28 25.48
CA GLU A 578 -17.13 -25.34 26.95
C GLU A 578 -18.55 -25.56 27.51
N GLY A 579 -19.57 -24.90 26.93
CA GLY A 579 -20.97 -25.13 27.26
C GLY A 579 -21.44 -26.55 26.93
N ALA A 580 -21.07 -27.08 25.76
CA ALA A 580 -21.44 -28.44 25.34
C ALA A 580 -20.69 -29.54 26.11
N THR A 581 -19.47 -29.27 26.57
CA THR A 581 -18.72 -30.21 27.41
C THR A 581 -19.27 -30.24 28.83
N THR A 582 -19.64 -29.10 29.42
CA THR A 582 -20.32 -29.05 30.73
C THR A 582 -21.68 -29.77 30.74
N SER A 583 -22.50 -29.63 29.69
CA SER A 583 -23.78 -30.36 29.60
C SER A 583 -23.58 -31.88 29.47
N SER A 584 -22.53 -32.31 28.77
CA SER A 584 -22.22 -33.75 28.63
C SER A 584 -21.67 -34.39 29.91
N GLU A 585 -21.00 -33.61 30.77
CA GLU A 585 -20.53 -34.07 32.09
C GLU A 585 -21.65 -34.07 33.12
N GLU A 586 -22.59 -33.12 33.05
CA GLU A 586 -23.80 -33.11 33.87
C GLU A 586 -24.74 -34.28 33.53
N GLU A 587 -24.96 -34.59 32.23
CA GLU A 587 -25.71 -35.78 31.81
C GLU A 587 -25.03 -37.10 32.27
N LYS A 588 -23.69 -37.17 32.25
CA LYS A 588 -22.94 -38.33 32.78
C LYS A 588 -22.99 -38.43 34.31
N ARG A 589 -23.16 -37.30 35.01
CA ARG A 589 -23.36 -37.27 36.47
C ARG A 589 -24.78 -37.66 36.87
N GLU A 590 -25.80 -37.28 36.09
CA GLU A 590 -27.18 -37.73 36.31
C GLU A 590 -27.36 -39.24 36.07
N TRP A 591 -26.62 -39.82 35.12
CA TRP A 591 -26.68 -41.27 34.87
C TRP A 591 -25.99 -42.13 35.95
N ASN A 592 -25.03 -41.58 36.69
CA ASN A 592 -24.23 -42.30 37.68
C ASN A 592 -24.77 -42.22 39.12
N GLN A 593 -25.95 -41.63 39.35
CA GLN A 593 -26.60 -41.67 40.66
C GLN A 593 -27.42 -42.96 40.81
N PRO A 594 -27.17 -43.80 41.84
CA PRO A 594 -27.96 -45.00 42.07
C PRO A 594 -29.38 -44.65 42.51
N ASN A 595 -30.36 -45.17 41.75
CA ASN A 595 -31.81 -45.09 41.96
C ASN A 595 -32.25 -45.07 43.43
N VAL A 596 -32.75 -43.92 43.90
CA VAL A 596 -33.63 -43.85 45.07
C VAL A 596 -35.07 -43.71 44.59
N ARG A 597 -35.83 -44.79 44.82
CA ARG A 597 -37.29 -44.99 44.70
C ARG A 597 -38.15 -43.72 44.52
N ARG A 598 -38.85 -43.64 43.38
CA ARG A 598 -40.13 -42.92 43.28
C ARG A 598 -41.27 -43.85 43.72
N GLU A 599 -41.94 -43.50 44.81
CA GLU A 599 -43.24 -44.06 45.15
C GLU A 599 -44.32 -43.50 44.21
N ARG A 600 -45.21 -44.40 43.79
CA ARG A 600 -46.31 -44.19 42.86
C ARG A 600 -47.50 -43.62 43.64
N THR A 601 -48.09 -42.53 43.16
CA THR A 601 -49.49 -42.20 43.49
C THR A 601 -50.19 -41.71 42.23
N GLU A 602 -51.16 -42.50 41.77
CA GLU A 602 -52.06 -42.21 40.67
C GLU A 602 -53.20 -41.29 41.13
N SER A 603 -53.57 -40.27 40.33
CA SER A 603 -54.98 -39.87 40.10
C SER A 603 -55.13 -38.69 39.12
N ARG A 604 -55.40 -39.03 37.84
CA ARG A 604 -56.53 -38.58 36.99
C ARG A 604 -57.18 -37.19 37.24
N VAL A 605 -57.05 -36.25 36.29
CA VAL A 605 -58.08 -35.26 35.83
C VAL A 605 -57.66 -34.78 34.41
N VAL A 606 -58.32 -35.17 33.31
CA VAL A 606 -59.42 -34.52 32.56
C VAL A 606 -59.18 -33.03 32.16
N ARG A 607 -59.43 -32.79 30.88
CA ARG A 607 -59.21 -31.61 30.04
C ARG A 607 -60.47 -30.72 30.05
N GLU A 608 -60.34 -29.40 30.20
CA GLU A 608 -61.32 -28.44 29.64
C GLU A 608 -60.76 -27.00 29.56
N GLU A 609 -61.39 -26.22 28.67
CA GLU A 609 -60.92 -25.02 28.00
C GLU A 609 -61.23 -23.68 28.71
N ALA A 610 -60.61 -22.63 28.15
CA ALA A 610 -61.14 -21.28 27.92
C ALA A 610 -61.09 -20.18 29.01
N GLY A 611 -60.36 -19.11 28.67
CA GLY A 611 -60.87 -17.73 28.78
C GLY A 611 -60.42 -16.87 29.97
N PRO A 612 -60.54 -15.52 29.89
CA PRO A 612 -59.35 -14.66 29.87
C PRO A 612 -59.34 -13.48 30.88
N SER A 613 -58.21 -12.74 30.87
CA SER A 613 -58.04 -11.30 31.20
C SER A 613 -57.89 -10.84 32.67
N GLY A 614 -56.99 -9.86 32.88
CA GLY A 614 -57.21 -8.77 33.85
C GLY A 614 -56.16 -8.48 34.93
N SER A 615 -55.24 -7.53 34.64
CA SER A 615 -54.84 -6.33 35.45
C SER A 615 -54.46 -6.38 36.95
N GLY A 616 -53.40 -5.62 37.30
CA GLY A 616 -53.19 -4.91 38.59
C GLY A 616 -51.88 -5.28 39.30
N SER A 617 -50.80 -4.48 39.31
CA SER A 617 -50.52 -3.21 40.04
C SER A 617 -50.17 -3.36 41.55
N GLY A 618 -49.01 -2.80 41.95
CA GLY A 618 -48.61 -2.45 43.34
C GLY A 618 -47.29 -3.12 43.77
N SER A 619 -46.12 -2.48 43.88
CA SER A 619 -45.63 -1.35 44.71
C SER A 619 -45.27 -1.68 46.16
N GLY A 620 -44.01 -1.39 46.54
CA GLY A 620 -43.50 -1.21 47.91
C GLY A 620 -42.63 -2.36 48.43
N SER A 621 -41.52 -2.21 49.17
CA SER A 621 -40.63 -1.10 49.59
C SER A 621 -39.75 -1.64 50.73
N GLY A 622 -38.43 -1.36 50.72
CA GLY A 622 -37.51 -1.41 51.89
C GLY A 622 -37.16 -2.79 52.46
N SER A 623 -36.08 -3.03 53.20
CA SER A 623 -34.91 -2.25 53.65
C SER A 623 -34.10 -3.16 54.60
N GLY A 624 -32.77 -2.98 54.70
CA GLY A 624 -31.93 -3.40 55.85
C GLY A 624 -31.19 -4.74 55.66
N SER A 625 -29.86 -4.80 55.55
CA SER A 625 -28.76 -4.49 56.50
C SER A 625 -28.38 -5.65 57.43
N GLY A 626 -27.09 -6.03 57.43
CA GLY A 626 -26.42 -6.89 58.43
C GLY A 626 -25.57 -7.99 57.76
N SER A 627 -24.26 -7.82 57.55
CA SER A 627 -23.12 -7.91 58.50
C SER A 627 -22.67 -9.34 58.83
N ARG A 628 -21.33 -9.51 58.88
CA ARG A 628 -20.50 -10.66 59.35
C ARG A 628 -20.23 -11.75 58.31
N THR A 629 -19.03 -12.32 58.14
CA THR A 629 -17.74 -12.30 58.86
C THR A 629 -16.73 -13.06 57.99
N GLU A 630 -15.47 -12.65 57.97
CA GLU A 630 -14.32 -13.48 57.52
C GLU A 630 -14.15 -14.72 58.43
N PRO A 631 -13.36 -15.74 58.02
CA PRO A 631 -11.93 -15.69 58.34
C PRO A 631 -10.98 -16.19 57.22
N GLU A 632 -9.83 -15.53 57.18
CA GLU A 632 -8.44 -16.02 57.02
C GLU A 632 -8.10 -17.28 56.20
N GLY A 633 -7.13 -17.09 55.30
CA GLY A 633 -5.87 -17.82 55.32
C GLY A 633 -5.70 -18.97 54.31
N GLU A 634 -4.90 -18.75 53.27
CA GLU A 634 -3.60 -19.44 53.08
C GLU A 634 -2.94 -19.06 51.75
N SER A 635 -1.72 -18.53 51.87
CA SER A 635 -0.74 -18.32 50.83
C SER A 635 0.03 -19.61 50.54
N ILE A 636 0.12 -20.03 49.28
CA ILE A 636 1.11 -21.04 48.84
C ILE A 636 1.82 -20.54 47.58
N GLU A 637 3.07 -20.12 47.79
CA GLU A 637 4.17 -20.13 46.83
C GLU A 637 4.62 -21.58 46.58
N MET A 638 4.96 -21.89 45.32
CA MET A 638 6.00 -22.85 44.85
C MET A 638 5.72 -23.12 43.36
N ARG A 639 6.67 -23.13 42.42
CA ARG A 639 8.12 -23.17 42.47
C ARG A 639 8.66 -22.79 41.08
#